data_AF-A0A1W6SPX4-F1
#
_entry.id   AF-A0A1W6SPX4-F1
#
_cell.length_a   1.000
_cell.length_b   1.000
_cell.length_c   1.000
_cell.angle_alpha   90.00
_cell.angle_beta   90.00
_cell.angle_gamma   90.00
#
_symmetry.space_group_name_H-M   'P 1'
#
loop_
_entity.id
_entity.type
_entity.pdbx_description
1 polymer ?
#
loop_
_entity_poly.entity_id
_entity_poly.type
_entity_poly.pdbx_seq_one_letter_code
_entity_poly.pdbx_strand_id
1 'polypeptide(L)'
;MATFRIAAFSGLVPRLARQLLAPNQAQVATNCNLTSGDLRPRNGPLHVFSPIIGNDIESIFRMEKDGNEKWLVWDKDVDVARSPVAGNTERRFYYTGDGEPRASDYDTATTGVGPYPSGCYVLGVSPPVTQPTVTPSGGVSGTTVSRVYVYTFVTLWGEESAPSPVSPTTTGKIDDTWALSAMDAAPPNSGAVTGAIKDTPSAGYVTITLNSVFGLRAHEEITFAAVTGMTDLNATFPIVSISGNDVVVLLSTTQTYSACGTWTRKAPHNTTGMTKRIYRTLTTSSGTEYHYLVTLSVGTTTYNDTISDTVAALGEVLPSATWNMPPANMKGIIIMANGIACGFFGNEVCFSEPFKPYAWPTAYRQTYDQDIVAVGIVGTTLVGMTEGNPFTITGVDPITMGGGMEKLGVAWPCMAKRGVASFAFGVGYPAPQGLVISGMNTDIVTKDLFTQREWGELNPSTFIAASADNRYYAGYTIDDSSLMFVIDKAESASFVKVNQRITAIWADPWTGKLYVAADKKIYQWEGDVGTKLSYEWKSKKFISQPPLNYGAAKVDADFDMSEAETGAALTAYNAAIAANQALITAGAMNDGLADPYLGEYEIGGDEMQAIPPLAIDALQFQLWADGTLKFTRTVENSRAFRLPGGYKADNIEVVLSGNVKVTGVVLAETMDGLKQA
;
A
#
# COMPACT_ATOMS: atom_id res chain seq x y z
N MET A 1 21.28 -3.28 54.16
CA MET A 1 19.99 -2.74 53.69
C MET A 1 19.83 -3.15 52.25
N ALA A 2 18.72 -3.76 51.90
CA ALA A 2 18.42 -4.08 50.51
C ALA A 2 18.12 -2.78 49.76
N THR A 3 18.85 -2.59 48.67
CA THR A 3 18.69 -1.50 47.71
C THR A 3 18.62 -2.13 46.33
N PHE A 4 17.67 -1.67 45.52
CA PHE A 4 17.51 -2.17 44.16
C PHE A 4 17.29 -1.01 43.21
N ARG A 5 17.95 -1.07 42.05
CA ARG A 5 17.91 -0.08 40.98
C ARG A 5 17.40 -0.72 39.69
N ILE A 6 16.41 -0.09 39.08
CA ILE A 6 15.97 -0.34 37.71
C ILE A 6 16.66 0.69 36.82
N ALA A 7 17.35 0.23 35.80
CA ALA A 7 17.97 1.03 34.74
C ALA A 7 17.99 0.21 33.44
N ALA A 8 18.37 0.83 32.32
CA ALA A 8 18.43 0.18 31.01
C ALA A 8 17.09 -0.47 30.61
N PHE A 9 16.00 0.31 30.74
CA PHE A 9 14.62 -0.14 30.50
C PHE A 9 14.48 -0.84 29.14
N SER A 10 13.74 -1.94 29.11
CA SER A 10 13.54 -2.80 27.93
C SER A 10 12.06 -3.16 27.77
N GLY A 11 11.70 -3.69 26.59
CA GLY A 11 10.33 -3.94 26.18
C GLY A 11 9.68 -5.14 26.86
N LEU A 12 8.49 -5.48 26.37
CA LEU A 12 7.73 -6.65 26.76
C LEU A 12 8.35 -7.94 26.20
N VAL A 13 8.29 -9.02 26.99
CA VAL A 13 8.53 -10.39 26.54
C VAL A 13 7.36 -11.27 26.99
N PRO A 14 6.25 -11.32 26.21
CA PRO A 14 5.03 -12.03 26.60
C PRO A 14 5.24 -13.49 26.98
N ARG A 15 6.10 -14.20 26.23
CA ARG A 15 6.40 -15.63 26.43
C ARG A 15 6.90 -15.98 27.84
N LEU A 16 7.52 -15.03 28.55
CA LEU A 16 8.11 -15.28 29.87
C LEU A 16 7.11 -14.93 30.98
N ALA A 17 7.02 -15.82 31.97
CA ALA A 17 6.29 -15.51 33.20
C ALA A 17 6.88 -14.27 33.89
N ARG A 18 6.02 -13.49 34.55
CA ARG A 18 6.37 -12.17 35.16
C ARG A 18 7.56 -12.20 36.12
N GLN A 19 7.84 -13.34 36.77
CA GLN A 19 9.00 -13.51 37.64
C GLN A 19 10.30 -13.91 36.90
N LEU A 20 10.19 -14.49 35.70
CA LEU A 20 11.32 -14.94 34.88
C LEU A 20 11.88 -13.83 33.97
N LEU A 21 11.21 -12.68 33.92
CA LEU A 21 11.70 -11.49 33.23
C LEU A 21 13.05 -11.03 33.81
N ALA A 22 13.89 -10.49 32.94
CA ALA A 22 15.11 -9.81 33.35
C ALA A 22 14.76 -8.53 34.15
N PRO A 23 15.64 -8.06 35.06
CA PRO A 23 15.35 -6.90 35.93
C PRO A 23 14.95 -5.62 35.19
N ASN A 24 15.33 -5.48 33.93
CA ASN A 24 15.06 -4.32 33.09
C ASN A 24 13.88 -4.51 32.11
N GLN A 25 13.31 -5.71 32.01
CA GLN A 25 12.19 -6.02 31.11
C GLN A 25 10.84 -5.62 31.71
N ALA A 26 9.89 -5.32 30.82
CA ALA A 26 8.58 -4.84 31.20
C ALA A 26 7.51 -5.94 31.18
N GLN A 27 6.58 -5.86 32.12
CA GLN A 27 5.27 -6.51 32.04
C GLN A 27 4.26 -5.72 31.19
N VAL A 28 4.45 -4.40 31.12
CA VAL A 28 3.67 -3.46 30.31
C VAL A 28 4.64 -2.42 29.78
N ALA A 29 4.60 -2.15 28.48
CA ALA A 29 5.36 -1.10 27.82
C ALA A 29 4.47 -0.54 26.69
N THR A 30 3.87 0.62 26.95
CA THR A 30 2.93 1.29 26.05
C THR A 30 3.40 2.71 25.77
N ASN A 31 3.33 3.16 24.51
CA ASN A 31 3.71 4.51 24.03
C ASN A 31 5.13 4.98 24.44
N CYS A 32 6.04 4.06 24.73
CA CYS A 32 7.41 4.38 25.12
C CYS A 32 8.43 4.08 24.01
N ASN A 33 9.54 4.80 24.06
CA ASN A 33 10.75 4.52 23.32
C ASN A 33 11.84 4.12 24.32
N LEU A 34 12.45 2.95 24.09
CA LEU A 34 13.38 2.29 25.00
C LEU A 34 14.78 2.08 24.38
N THR A 35 15.01 2.53 23.15
CA THR A 35 16.21 2.20 22.36
C THR A 35 17.52 2.68 22.99
N SER A 36 17.50 3.73 23.80
CA SER A 36 18.71 4.21 24.51
C SER A 36 18.90 3.59 25.90
N GLY A 37 18.03 2.66 26.31
CA GLY A 37 17.95 2.16 27.69
C GLY A 37 17.29 3.14 28.69
N ASP A 38 16.88 4.32 28.23
CA ASP A 38 16.03 5.25 28.99
C ASP A 38 14.56 5.01 28.64
N LEU A 39 13.67 5.28 29.59
CA LEU A 39 12.24 5.32 29.32
C LEU A 39 11.87 6.71 28.79
N ARG A 40 11.57 6.81 27.49
CA ARG A 40 11.19 8.07 26.85
C ARG A 40 9.76 8.00 26.31
N PRO A 41 9.00 9.11 26.36
CA PRO A 41 7.74 9.20 25.62
C PRO A 41 8.01 9.15 24.11
N ARG A 42 7.01 8.67 23.37
CA ARG A 42 6.95 8.83 21.92
C ARG A 42 6.32 10.18 21.57
N ASN A 43 6.71 10.74 20.43
CA ASN A 43 6.10 11.96 19.93
C ASN A 43 4.71 11.66 19.35
N GLY A 44 3.83 12.64 19.35
CA GLY A 44 2.51 12.54 18.76
C GLY A 44 2.55 12.51 17.22
N PRO A 45 1.47 11.99 16.60
CA PRO A 45 1.31 12.08 15.15
C PRO A 45 1.02 13.53 14.72
N LEU A 46 1.72 14.03 13.69
CA LEU A 46 1.49 15.37 13.12
C LEU A 46 0.49 15.26 11.96
N HIS A 47 -0.58 16.06 11.97
CA HIS A 47 -1.52 16.11 10.85
C HIS A 47 -0.83 16.62 9.57
N VAL A 48 -1.02 15.91 8.45
CA VAL A 48 -0.41 16.25 7.16
C VAL A 48 -1.47 16.59 6.13
N PHE A 49 -2.53 15.77 6.01
CA PHE A 49 -3.51 15.92 4.95
C PHE A 49 -4.88 15.35 5.33
N SER A 50 -5.95 15.99 4.83
CA SER A 50 -7.34 15.54 4.98
C SER A 50 -7.94 15.27 3.59
N PRO A 51 -7.88 14.02 3.08
CA PRO A 51 -8.47 13.67 1.79
C PRO A 51 -10.00 13.68 1.81
N ILE A 52 -10.61 13.93 0.65
CA ILE A 52 -12.04 13.73 0.43
C ILE A 52 -12.29 12.24 0.14
N ILE A 53 -12.70 11.46 1.15
CA ILE A 53 -12.94 10.01 0.99
C ILE A 53 -14.17 9.57 1.79
N GLY A 54 -15.00 8.71 1.19
CA GLY A 54 -16.26 8.25 1.81
C GLY A 54 -16.03 7.26 2.96
N ASN A 55 -15.10 6.32 2.77
CA ASN A 55 -14.79 5.24 3.70
C ASN A 55 -13.43 5.47 4.39
N ASP A 56 -13.07 4.56 5.30
CA ASP A 56 -11.74 4.57 5.92
C ASP A 56 -10.65 4.32 4.89
N ILE A 57 -9.49 4.95 5.09
CA ILE A 57 -8.35 4.84 4.18
C ILE A 57 -7.65 3.50 4.42
N GLU A 58 -7.49 2.69 3.36
CA GLU A 58 -6.79 1.40 3.41
C GLU A 58 -5.38 1.46 2.80
N SER A 59 -5.19 2.28 1.76
CA SER A 59 -3.90 2.50 1.11
C SER A 59 -3.62 3.99 0.92
N ILE A 60 -2.36 4.39 1.12
CA ILE A 60 -1.88 5.76 0.90
C ILE A 60 -0.59 5.76 0.08
N PHE A 61 -0.42 6.77 -0.76
CA PHE A 61 0.79 6.96 -1.54
C PHE A 61 1.10 8.44 -1.74
N ARG A 62 2.33 8.86 -1.41
CA ARG A 62 2.79 10.24 -1.57
C ARG A 62 3.48 10.46 -2.92
N MET A 63 3.12 11.55 -3.58
CA MET A 63 3.78 12.04 -4.79
C MET A 63 4.23 13.48 -4.62
N GLU A 64 5.33 13.82 -5.29
CA GLU A 64 5.89 15.16 -5.31
C GLU A 64 6.43 15.45 -6.73
N LYS A 65 6.08 16.62 -7.26
CA LYS A 65 6.59 17.16 -8.52
C LYS A 65 6.74 18.68 -8.35
N ASP A 66 7.92 19.19 -8.63
CA ASP A 66 8.26 20.63 -8.60
C ASP A 66 7.89 21.34 -7.27
N GLY A 67 8.11 20.68 -6.13
CA GLY A 67 7.80 21.19 -4.80
C GLY A 67 6.33 21.06 -4.39
N ASN A 68 5.46 20.54 -5.25
CA ASN A 68 4.04 20.33 -4.96
C ASN A 68 3.80 18.89 -4.51
N GLU A 69 3.47 18.73 -3.24
CA GLU A 69 3.12 17.45 -2.64
C GLU A 69 1.64 17.12 -2.82
N LYS A 70 1.35 15.86 -3.18
CA LYS A 70 0.00 15.32 -3.34
C LYS A 70 -0.08 13.92 -2.73
N TRP A 71 -1.23 13.62 -2.14
CA TRP A 71 -1.53 12.34 -1.51
C TRP A 71 -2.61 11.61 -2.29
N LEU A 72 -2.29 10.40 -2.72
CA LEU A 72 -3.23 9.47 -3.33
C LEU A 72 -3.73 8.53 -2.23
N VAL A 73 -5.03 8.32 -2.20
CA VAL A 73 -5.69 7.54 -1.16
C VAL A 73 -6.72 6.60 -1.77
N TRP A 74 -6.84 5.42 -1.18
CA TRP A 74 -7.84 4.43 -1.57
C TRP A 74 -8.52 3.87 -0.33
N ASP A 75 -9.81 3.58 -0.44
CA ASP A 75 -10.60 2.82 0.53
C ASP A 75 -10.54 1.31 0.28
N LYS A 76 -9.53 0.87 -0.47
CA LYS A 76 -9.26 -0.51 -0.84
C LYS A 76 -7.77 -0.78 -0.69
N ASP A 77 -7.41 -2.03 -0.45
CA ASP A 77 -6.04 -2.53 -0.50
C ASP A 77 -5.45 -2.44 -1.92
N VAL A 78 -4.66 -1.40 -2.15
CA VAL A 78 -3.96 -1.10 -3.40
C VAL A 78 -2.45 -1.15 -3.20
N ASP A 79 -1.77 -1.87 -4.10
CA ASP A 79 -0.31 -1.89 -4.23
C ASP A 79 0.11 -0.87 -5.30
N VAL A 80 1.14 -0.07 -5.00
CA VAL A 80 1.65 0.98 -5.89
C VAL A 80 3.14 0.79 -6.12
N ALA A 81 3.57 0.81 -7.38
CA ALA A 81 4.96 0.77 -7.78
C ALA A 81 5.34 2.01 -8.61
N ARG A 82 6.46 2.64 -8.26
CA ARG A 82 7.03 3.77 -9.02
C ARG A 82 7.67 3.27 -10.31
N SER A 83 7.61 4.05 -11.39
CA SER A 83 8.24 3.63 -12.64
C SER A 83 9.75 3.47 -12.53
N PRO A 84 10.33 2.37 -13.06
CA PRO A 84 11.77 2.09 -13.02
C PRO A 84 12.55 2.84 -14.11
N VAL A 85 11.84 3.52 -15.02
CA VAL A 85 12.46 4.19 -16.16
C VAL A 85 13.25 5.41 -15.69
N ALA A 86 14.50 5.52 -16.14
CA ALA A 86 15.36 6.66 -15.85
C ALA A 86 14.74 7.96 -16.39
N GLY A 87 14.89 9.07 -15.65
CA GLY A 87 14.34 10.36 -16.09
C GLY A 87 12.82 10.44 -16.03
N ASN A 88 12.18 9.74 -15.09
CA ASN A 88 10.74 9.82 -14.83
C ASN A 88 10.31 11.19 -14.26
N THR A 89 10.40 12.24 -15.08
CA THR A 89 10.02 13.63 -14.75
C THR A 89 8.52 13.77 -14.52
N GLU A 90 7.71 12.98 -15.24
CA GLU A 90 6.25 12.95 -15.08
C GLU A 90 5.80 12.19 -13.82
N ARG A 91 6.73 11.58 -13.08
CA ARG A 91 6.46 10.77 -11.88
C ARG A 91 5.46 9.64 -12.14
N ARG A 92 5.56 8.97 -13.29
CA ARG A 92 4.74 7.81 -13.64
C ARG A 92 4.82 6.72 -12.57
N PHE A 93 3.66 6.13 -12.27
CA PHE A 93 3.50 5.02 -11.33
C PHE A 93 2.43 4.05 -11.84
N TYR A 94 2.46 2.85 -11.28
CA TYR A 94 1.58 1.74 -11.62
C TYR A 94 0.94 1.22 -10.36
N TYR A 95 -0.31 0.77 -10.43
CA TYR A 95 -1.00 0.27 -9.26
C TYR A 95 -1.99 -0.84 -9.60
N THR A 96 -2.25 -1.70 -8.62
CA THR A 96 -3.18 -2.84 -8.70
C THR A 96 -3.97 -2.98 -7.41
N GLY A 97 -5.18 -3.52 -7.47
CA GLY A 97 -6.06 -3.72 -6.31
C GLY A 97 -7.36 -2.90 -6.36
N ASP A 98 -7.38 -1.85 -7.17
CA ASP A 98 -8.58 -1.05 -7.49
C ASP A 98 -9.02 -1.33 -8.93
N GLY A 99 -9.63 -2.51 -9.15
CA GLY A 99 -10.01 -2.99 -10.48
C GLY A 99 -8.85 -3.62 -11.24
N GLU A 100 -8.81 -3.40 -12.56
CA GLU A 100 -7.71 -3.82 -13.42
C GLU A 100 -6.38 -3.10 -13.12
N PRO A 101 -5.21 -3.66 -13.52
CA PRO A 101 -3.93 -2.96 -13.41
C PRO A 101 -3.96 -1.62 -14.15
N ARG A 102 -3.56 -0.56 -13.44
CA ARG A 102 -3.65 0.83 -13.90
C ARG A 102 -2.29 1.52 -13.85
N ALA A 103 -2.15 2.54 -14.67
CA ALA A 103 -1.00 3.42 -14.77
C ALA A 103 -1.46 4.87 -14.72
N SER A 104 -0.68 5.74 -14.08
CA SER A 104 -0.92 7.19 -14.14
C SER A 104 0.39 7.97 -13.97
N ASP A 105 0.32 9.27 -14.18
CA ASP A 105 1.39 10.23 -13.91
C ASP A 105 0.89 11.30 -12.93
N TYR A 106 1.79 12.19 -12.49
CA TYR A 106 1.44 13.20 -11.49
C TYR A 106 0.26 14.08 -11.95
N ASP A 107 0.31 14.59 -13.18
CA ASP A 107 -0.66 15.57 -13.66
C ASP A 107 -2.03 14.92 -13.88
N THR A 108 -2.07 13.71 -14.46
CA THR A 108 -3.30 12.94 -14.69
C THR A 108 -3.94 12.50 -13.36
N ALA A 109 -3.14 12.04 -12.40
CA ALA A 109 -3.63 11.57 -11.11
C ALA A 109 -4.11 12.69 -10.18
N THR A 110 -3.63 13.92 -10.36
CA THR A 110 -3.88 15.04 -9.43
C THR A 110 -4.75 16.15 -10.02
N THR A 111 -5.39 15.88 -11.16
CA THR A 111 -6.30 16.82 -11.82
C THR A 111 -7.54 17.11 -10.96
N GLY A 112 -7.89 18.40 -10.81
CA GLY A 112 -9.08 18.82 -10.06
C GLY A 112 -8.90 18.76 -8.54
N VAL A 113 -10.02 18.72 -7.81
CA VAL A 113 -10.07 18.85 -6.34
C VAL A 113 -9.90 17.52 -5.57
N GLY A 114 -9.77 16.40 -6.28
CA GLY A 114 -9.73 15.05 -5.70
C GLY A 114 -11.12 14.39 -5.59
N PRO A 115 -11.21 13.15 -5.03
CA PRO A 115 -10.13 12.32 -4.51
C PRO A 115 -9.06 11.97 -5.55
N TYR A 116 -7.83 11.75 -5.09
CA TYR A 116 -6.71 11.31 -5.93
C TYR A 116 -6.42 9.82 -5.72
N PRO A 117 -6.13 9.05 -6.80
CA PRO A 117 -5.99 9.52 -8.18
C PRO A 117 -7.33 9.85 -8.84
N SER A 118 -7.41 11.03 -9.47
CA SER A 118 -8.60 11.49 -10.21
C SER A 118 -8.67 10.91 -11.63
N GLY A 119 -7.51 10.54 -12.18
CA GLY A 119 -7.36 10.02 -13.53
C GLY A 119 -6.29 8.94 -13.60
N CYS A 120 -6.49 8.00 -14.53
CA CYS A 120 -5.60 6.88 -14.80
C CYS A 120 -5.81 6.35 -16.21
N TYR A 121 -4.92 5.45 -16.63
CA TYR A 121 -5.07 4.61 -17.80
C TYR A 121 -4.95 3.13 -17.40
N VAL A 122 -5.50 2.23 -18.21
CA VAL A 122 -5.22 0.80 -18.07
C VAL A 122 -3.74 0.55 -18.35
N LEU A 123 -3.10 -0.34 -17.59
CA LEU A 123 -1.71 -0.73 -17.81
C LEU A 123 -1.61 -1.65 -19.02
N GLY A 124 -0.71 -1.33 -19.95
CA GLY A 124 -0.52 -2.05 -21.20
C GLY A 124 -1.28 -1.43 -22.37
N VAL A 125 -1.01 -1.93 -23.57
CA VAL A 125 -1.65 -1.45 -24.81
C VAL A 125 -2.39 -2.60 -25.46
N SER A 126 -3.69 -2.44 -25.70
CA SER A 126 -4.47 -3.46 -26.41
C SER A 126 -3.94 -3.64 -27.83
N PRO A 127 -3.68 -4.88 -28.27
CA PRO A 127 -3.26 -5.13 -29.64
C PRO A 127 -4.41 -4.90 -30.63
N PRO A 128 -4.10 -4.59 -31.90
CA PRO A 128 -5.09 -4.67 -32.96
C PRO A 128 -5.64 -6.10 -33.12
N VAL A 129 -6.88 -6.22 -33.55
CA VAL A 129 -7.60 -7.50 -33.70
C VAL A 129 -7.94 -7.82 -35.15
N THR A 130 -7.88 -6.84 -36.05
CA THR A 130 -8.18 -7.02 -37.47
C THR A 130 -6.92 -7.31 -38.27
N GLN A 131 -6.96 -8.41 -39.02
CA GLN A 131 -5.92 -8.79 -39.98
C GLN A 131 -5.88 -7.76 -41.15
N PRO A 132 -4.71 -7.20 -41.50
CA PRO A 132 -4.62 -6.28 -42.62
C PRO A 132 -4.76 -7.03 -43.96
N THR A 133 -5.48 -6.42 -44.91
CA THR A 133 -5.58 -6.91 -46.29
C THR A 133 -4.45 -6.32 -47.11
N VAL A 134 -3.85 -7.10 -48.03
CA VAL A 134 -2.71 -6.69 -48.85
C VAL A 134 -3.02 -6.95 -50.32
N THR A 135 -2.89 -5.91 -51.16
CA THR A 135 -3.13 -6.01 -52.61
C THR A 135 -1.97 -5.37 -53.39
N PRO A 136 -1.01 -6.16 -53.90
CA PRO A 136 0.07 -5.65 -54.73
C PRO A 136 -0.42 -5.29 -56.14
N SER A 137 0.07 -4.18 -56.69
CA SER A 137 -0.24 -3.77 -58.07
C SER A 137 0.81 -2.81 -58.65
N GLY A 138 0.82 -2.68 -59.98
CA GLY A 138 1.52 -1.60 -60.69
C GLY A 138 3.01 -1.82 -60.99
N GLY A 139 3.62 -2.90 -60.52
CA GLY A 139 5.02 -3.23 -60.77
C GLY A 139 5.29 -3.67 -62.21
N VAL A 140 6.51 -3.44 -62.67
CA VAL A 140 6.99 -3.82 -64.01
C VAL A 140 8.09 -4.87 -63.96
N SER A 141 8.68 -5.14 -62.78
CA SER A 141 9.72 -6.14 -62.61
C SER A 141 9.27 -7.55 -62.99
N GLY A 142 10.19 -8.35 -63.52
CA GLY A 142 10.00 -9.79 -63.72
C GLY A 142 10.24 -10.62 -62.45
N THR A 143 10.80 -10.01 -61.40
CA THR A 143 11.07 -10.67 -60.11
C THR A 143 9.89 -10.49 -59.16
N THR A 144 9.41 -11.59 -58.60
CA THR A 144 8.36 -11.60 -57.58
C THR A 144 8.91 -11.90 -56.19
N VAL A 145 8.27 -11.34 -55.17
CA VAL A 145 8.56 -11.57 -53.75
C VAL A 145 7.26 -11.88 -53.01
N SER A 146 7.35 -12.66 -51.94
CA SER A 146 6.24 -12.88 -51.02
C SER A 146 6.41 -12.00 -49.79
N ARG A 147 5.37 -11.25 -49.43
CA ARG A 147 5.36 -10.37 -48.26
C ARG A 147 4.22 -10.68 -47.33
N VAL A 148 4.48 -10.46 -46.05
CA VAL A 148 3.53 -10.57 -44.95
C VAL A 148 3.68 -9.34 -44.07
N TYR A 149 2.58 -8.80 -43.60
CA TYR A 149 2.53 -7.56 -42.83
C TYR A 149 1.83 -7.76 -41.48
N VAL A 150 2.29 -6.99 -40.50
CA VAL A 150 1.62 -6.79 -39.20
C VAL A 150 1.68 -5.32 -38.83
N TYR A 151 0.83 -4.91 -37.90
CA TYR A 151 0.89 -3.57 -37.32
C TYR A 151 0.67 -3.58 -35.82
N THR A 152 1.19 -2.57 -35.13
CA THR A 152 1.08 -2.39 -33.68
C THR A 152 0.54 -1.00 -33.36
N PHE A 153 0.00 -0.81 -32.16
CA PHE A 153 -0.29 0.52 -31.63
C PHE A 153 0.82 1.00 -30.71
N VAL A 154 1.09 2.31 -30.75
CA VAL A 154 2.07 2.97 -29.88
C VAL A 154 1.41 4.18 -29.23
N THR A 155 1.39 4.22 -27.89
CA THR A 155 0.85 5.34 -27.12
C THR A 155 1.77 6.56 -27.19
N LEU A 156 1.28 7.73 -26.79
CA LEU A 156 2.12 8.93 -26.64
C LEU A 156 3.29 8.71 -25.64
N TRP A 157 3.12 7.76 -24.72
CA TRP A 157 4.13 7.37 -23.75
C TRP A 157 5.21 6.43 -24.31
N GLY A 158 5.17 6.10 -25.60
CA GLY A 158 6.12 5.21 -26.26
C GLY A 158 5.88 3.73 -25.96
N GLU A 159 4.72 3.37 -25.45
CA GLU A 159 4.35 1.99 -25.11
C GLU A 159 3.77 1.32 -26.35
N GLU A 160 4.33 0.19 -26.76
CA GLU A 160 3.94 -0.53 -27.98
C GLU A 160 3.20 -1.83 -27.65
N SER A 161 2.14 -2.12 -28.41
CA SER A 161 1.34 -3.34 -28.26
C SER A 161 1.99 -4.56 -28.93
N ALA A 162 1.47 -5.75 -28.62
CA ALA A 162 1.61 -6.92 -29.48
C ALA A 162 1.05 -6.64 -30.91
N PRO A 163 1.53 -7.35 -31.94
CA PRO A 163 1.11 -7.13 -33.32
C PRO A 163 -0.34 -7.58 -33.56
N SER A 164 -0.94 -7.01 -34.60
CA SER A 164 -2.17 -7.50 -35.21
C SER A 164 -2.04 -8.97 -35.63
N PRO A 165 -3.16 -9.66 -35.90
CA PRO A 165 -3.10 -10.88 -36.70
C PRO A 165 -2.34 -10.64 -38.00
N VAL A 166 -1.52 -11.63 -38.35
CA VAL A 166 -0.60 -11.60 -39.50
C VAL A 166 -1.37 -11.56 -40.80
N SER A 167 -1.02 -10.70 -41.76
CA SER A 167 -1.68 -10.63 -43.07
C SER A 167 -1.60 -11.97 -43.84
N PRO A 168 -2.46 -12.21 -44.84
CA PRO A 168 -2.22 -13.29 -45.78
C PRO A 168 -0.86 -13.13 -46.48
N THR A 169 -0.12 -14.23 -46.66
CA THR A 169 1.09 -14.24 -47.48
C THR A 169 0.72 -13.93 -48.91
N THR A 170 1.22 -12.80 -49.42
CA THR A 170 0.84 -12.29 -50.74
C THR A 170 2.08 -12.20 -51.61
N THR A 171 2.00 -12.72 -52.83
CA THR A 171 3.09 -12.68 -53.81
C THR A 171 2.77 -11.66 -54.89
N GLY A 172 3.73 -10.78 -55.14
CA GLY A 172 3.66 -9.70 -56.12
C GLY A 172 5.04 -9.43 -56.69
N LYS A 173 5.13 -8.53 -57.67
CA LYS A 173 6.40 -8.04 -58.19
C LYS A 173 7.12 -7.25 -57.10
N ILE A 174 8.45 -7.32 -57.10
CA ILE A 174 9.29 -6.65 -56.10
C ILE A 174 9.09 -5.12 -56.05
N ASP A 175 8.68 -4.54 -57.17
CA ASP A 175 8.40 -3.11 -57.38
C ASP A 175 6.90 -2.78 -57.41
N ASP A 176 6.02 -3.71 -57.02
CA ASP A 176 4.61 -3.40 -56.82
C ASP A 176 4.43 -2.33 -55.72
N THR A 177 3.35 -1.55 -55.83
CA THR A 177 2.78 -0.84 -54.69
C THR A 177 1.91 -1.81 -53.90
N TRP A 178 2.28 -2.06 -52.65
CA TRP A 178 1.59 -3.00 -51.78
C TRP A 178 0.56 -2.24 -50.95
N ALA A 179 -0.68 -2.21 -51.44
CA ALA A 179 -1.76 -1.50 -50.77
C ALA A 179 -2.28 -2.32 -49.58
N LEU A 180 -2.08 -1.79 -48.38
CA LEU A 180 -2.64 -2.28 -47.13
C LEU A 180 -3.96 -1.58 -46.84
N SER A 181 -4.95 -2.34 -46.37
CA SER A 181 -6.24 -1.81 -45.90
C SER A 181 -6.80 -2.59 -44.70
N ALA A 182 -7.95 -2.16 -44.18
CA ALA A 182 -8.67 -2.80 -43.07
C ALA A 182 -7.89 -2.83 -41.74
N MET A 183 -6.99 -1.87 -41.52
CA MET A 183 -6.29 -1.75 -40.23
C MET A 183 -7.18 -1.04 -39.20
N ASP A 184 -7.15 -1.51 -37.95
CA ASP A 184 -7.96 -0.97 -36.84
C ASP A 184 -7.63 0.48 -36.49
N ALA A 185 -8.64 1.24 -36.05
CA ALA A 185 -8.43 2.48 -35.31
C ALA A 185 -8.10 2.18 -33.83
N ALA A 186 -7.90 3.22 -33.01
CA ALA A 186 -7.67 3.04 -31.57
C ALA A 186 -8.87 2.36 -30.88
N PRO A 187 -8.65 1.56 -29.82
CA PRO A 187 -9.75 1.00 -29.04
C PRO A 187 -10.61 2.13 -28.43
N PRO A 188 -11.95 2.05 -28.54
CA PRO A 188 -12.82 3.09 -28.01
C PRO A 188 -12.80 3.09 -26.47
N ASN A 189 -12.78 4.28 -25.86
CA ASN A 189 -12.91 4.45 -24.41
C ASN A 189 -14.36 4.62 -23.95
N SER A 190 -15.28 4.86 -24.88
CA SER A 190 -16.70 4.99 -24.63
C SER A 190 -17.51 4.57 -25.86
N GLY A 191 -18.80 4.31 -25.65
CA GLY A 191 -19.71 3.95 -26.71
C GLY A 191 -21.16 3.90 -26.25
N ALA A 192 -22.00 3.23 -27.03
CA ALA A 192 -23.43 3.11 -26.80
C ALA A 192 -23.80 1.69 -26.34
N VAL A 193 -24.75 1.61 -25.43
CA VAL A 193 -25.48 0.38 -25.09
C VAL A 193 -26.60 0.22 -26.10
N THR A 194 -26.65 -0.93 -26.76
CA THR A 194 -27.65 -1.23 -27.80
C THR A 194 -28.74 -2.17 -27.30
N GLY A 195 -28.48 -2.93 -26.23
CA GLY A 195 -29.45 -3.81 -25.59
C GLY A 195 -29.00 -4.25 -24.20
N ALA A 196 -29.94 -4.67 -23.36
CA ALA A 196 -29.62 -5.37 -22.11
C ALA A 196 -30.72 -6.39 -21.78
N ILE A 197 -30.32 -7.56 -21.27
CA ILE A 197 -31.20 -8.66 -20.92
C ILE A 197 -30.85 -9.11 -19.50
N LYS A 198 -31.84 -9.05 -18.60
CA LYS A 198 -31.68 -9.52 -17.22
C LYS A 198 -31.71 -11.05 -17.12
N ASP A 199 -31.23 -11.55 -15.98
CA ASP A 199 -31.19 -12.97 -15.62
C ASP A 199 -30.50 -13.85 -16.67
N THR A 200 -29.52 -13.28 -17.38
CA THR A 200 -28.74 -13.95 -18.44
C THR A 200 -27.25 -13.78 -18.14
N PRO A 201 -26.46 -14.87 -18.01
CA PRO A 201 -26.79 -16.27 -18.30
C PRO A 201 -27.63 -16.98 -17.23
N SER A 202 -27.77 -16.41 -16.03
CA SER A 202 -28.64 -16.92 -14.97
C SER A 202 -29.14 -15.77 -14.10
N ALA A 203 -30.03 -16.07 -13.14
CA ALA A 203 -30.49 -15.08 -12.16
C ALA A 203 -29.31 -14.38 -11.47
N GLY A 204 -29.42 -13.06 -11.32
CA GLY A 204 -28.37 -12.21 -10.73
C GLY A 204 -27.31 -11.70 -11.73
N TYR A 205 -27.49 -11.97 -13.01
CA TYR A 205 -26.64 -11.45 -14.09
C TYR A 205 -27.44 -10.62 -15.08
N VAL A 206 -26.79 -9.64 -15.70
CA VAL A 206 -27.31 -8.91 -16.85
C VAL A 206 -26.31 -9.05 -18.00
N THR A 207 -26.81 -9.40 -19.18
CA THR A 207 -26.06 -9.38 -20.44
C THR A 207 -26.37 -8.09 -21.18
N ILE A 208 -25.34 -7.28 -21.46
CA ILE A 208 -25.44 -5.98 -22.12
C ILE A 208 -24.79 -6.06 -23.49
N THR A 209 -25.52 -5.73 -24.55
CA THR A 209 -24.98 -5.61 -25.90
C THR A 209 -24.45 -4.20 -26.12
N LEU A 210 -23.19 -4.10 -26.53
CA LEU A 210 -22.50 -2.84 -26.80
C LEU A 210 -22.31 -2.61 -28.30
N ASN A 211 -22.06 -1.36 -28.69
CA ASN A 211 -21.67 -1.03 -30.07
C ASN A 211 -20.26 -1.56 -30.44
N SER A 212 -19.39 -1.79 -29.45
CA SER A 212 -18.06 -2.38 -29.63
C SER A 212 -17.54 -2.90 -28.29
N VAL A 213 -16.84 -4.04 -28.33
CA VAL A 213 -16.08 -4.59 -27.20
C VAL A 213 -14.57 -4.52 -27.42
N PHE A 214 -14.11 -3.82 -28.46
CA PHE A 214 -12.70 -3.81 -28.83
C PHE A 214 -11.83 -3.23 -27.71
N GLY A 215 -10.89 -4.04 -27.21
CA GLY A 215 -10.01 -3.68 -26.10
C GLY A 215 -10.68 -3.73 -24.72
N LEU A 216 -11.85 -4.38 -24.58
CA LEU A 216 -12.41 -4.77 -23.29
C LEU A 216 -11.94 -6.18 -22.92
N ARG A 217 -11.70 -6.40 -21.62
CA ARG A 217 -11.34 -7.71 -21.07
C ARG A 217 -12.22 -8.03 -19.85
N ALA A 218 -12.40 -9.33 -19.59
CA ALA A 218 -13.00 -9.76 -18.33
C ALA A 218 -12.18 -9.22 -17.15
N HIS A 219 -12.86 -8.91 -16.04
CA HIS A 219 -12.37 -8.24 -14.84
C HIS A 219 -12.11 -6.74 -14.92
N GLU A 220 -12.17 -6.12 -16.11
CA GLU A 220 -12.10 -4.66 -16.21
C GLU A 220 -13.39 -3.99 -15.75
N GLU A 221 -13.28 -2.78 -15.20
CA GLU A 221 -14.41 -1.99 -14.76
C GLU A 221 -14.98 -1.08 -15.87
N ILE A 222 -16.30 -1.14 -16.04
CA ILE A 222 -17.05 -0.34 -17.00
C ILE A 222 -18.19 0.39 -16.30
N THR A 223 -18.37 1.67 -16.61
CA THR A 223 -19.48 2.48 -16.12
C THR A 223 -20.54 2.57 -17.20
N PHE A 224 -21.78 2.26 -16.85
CA PHE A 224 -22.94 2.54 -17.69
C PHE A 224 -23.70 3.75 -17.16
N ALA A 225 -24.27 4.52 -18.08
CA ALA A 225 -25.05 5.72 -17.75
C ALA A 225 -26.15 5.93 -18.79
N ALA A 226 -27.15 6.75 -18.44
CA ALA A 226 -28.27 7.12 -19.30
C ALA A 226 -29.08 5.93 -19.88
N VAL A 227 -29.04 4.77 -19.21
CA VAL A 227 -29.86 3.60 -19.55
C VAL A 227 -31.29 3.86 -19.11
N THR A 228 -32.24 3.69 -20.04
CA THR A 228 -33.68 3.85 -19.78
C THR A 228 -34.36 2.49 -19.61
N GLY A 229 -35.22 2.37 -18.60
CA GLY A 229 -35.97 1.15 -18.28
C GLY A 229 -35.26 0.19 -17.33
N MET A 230 -33.93 0.32 -17.18
CA MET A 230 -33.11 -0.42 -16.23
C MET A 230 -32.15 0.55 -15.51
N THR A 231 -32.67 1.34 -14.59
CA THR A 231 -31.90 2.41 -13.91
C THR A 231 -30.81 1.87 -13.00
N ASP A 232 -30.98 0.65 -12.46
CA ASP A 232 -29.98 0.00 -11.61
C ASP A 232 -28.69 -0.33 -12.38
N LEU A 233 -28.75 -0.36 -13.71
CA LEU A 233 -27.58 -0.53 -14.56
C LEU A 233 -26.73 0.75 -14.63
N ASN A 234 -27.25 1.93 -14.24
CA ASN A 234 -26.49 3.19 -14.28
C ASN A 234 -25.46 3.30 -13.15
N ALA A 235 -24.47 2.40 -13.16
CA ALA A 235 -23.40 2.31 -12.18
C ALA A 235 -22.12 1.73 -12.82
N THR A 236 -21.09 1.51 -12.01
CA THR A 236 -19.83 0.87 -12.45
C THR A 236 -19.83 -0.59 -12.04
N PHE A 237 -19.47 -1.48 -12.97
CA PHE A 237 -19.45 -2.92 -12.76
C PHE A 237 -18.14 -3.52 -13.30
N PRO A 238 -17.57 -4.53 -12.61
CA PRO A 238 -16.56 -5.38 -13.22
C PRO A 238 -17.21 -6.29 -14.27
N ILE A 239 -16.53 -6.47 -15.40
CA ILE A 239 -16.95 -7.39 -16.45
C ILE A 239 -16.70 -8.83 -16.01
N VAL A 240 -17.73 -9.67 -16.06
CA VAL A 240 -17.61 -11.11 -15.76
C VAL A 240 -17.09 -11.87 -16.98
N SER A 241 -17.69 -11.62 -18.15
CA SER A 241 -17.31 -12.28 -19.40
C SER A 241 -17.73 -11.43 -20.60
N ILE A 242 -17.15 -11.75 -21.75
CA ILE A 242 -17.40 -11.09 -23.02
C ILE A 242 -17.62 -12.17 -24.08
N SER A 243 -18.67 -12.03 -24.89
CA SER A 243 -18.96 -12.92 -26.01
C SER A 243 -19.56 -12.14 -27.16
N GLY A 244 -18.88 -12.10 -28.31
CA GLY A 244 -19.29 -11.22 -29.40
C GLY A 244 -19.28 -9.76 -28.95
N ASN A 245 -20.39 -9.05 -29.11
CA ASN A 245 -20.56 -7.68 -28.61
C ASN A 245 -21.26 -7.62 -27.23
N ASP A 246 -21.49 -8.77 -26.61
CA ASP A 246 -22.17 -8.87 -25.33
C ASP A 246 -21.17 -8.92 -24.17
N VAL A 247 -21.49 -8.17 -23.12
CA VAL A 247 -20.74 -8.09 -21.86
C VAL A 247 -21.66 -8.52 -20.74
N VAL A 248 -21.17 -9.39 -19.85
CA VAL A 248 -21.94 -9.88 -18.70
C VAL A 248 -21.46 -9.20 -17.42
N VAL A 249 -22.40 -8.73 -16.59
CA VAL A 249 -22.12 -8.15 -15.26
C VAL A 249 -22.99 -8.79 -14.18
N LEU A 250 -22.54 -8.72 -12.94
CA LEU A 250 -23.30 -9.12 -11.76
C LEU A 250 -24.27 -8.00 -11.37
N LEU A 251 -25.57 -8.21 -11.62
CA LEU A 251 -26.63 -7.29 -11.26
C LEU A 251 -27.95 -8.07 -11.12
N SER A 252 -28.47 -8.12 -9.90
CA SER A 252 -29.83 -8.61 -9.63
C SER A 252 -30.82 -7.46 -9.81
N THR A 253 -31.65 -7.51 -10.84
CA THR A 253 -32.66 -6.46 -11.09
C THR A 253 -33.98 -7.05 -11.57
N THR A 254 -35.08 -6.43 -11.13
CA THR A 254 -36.42 -6.74 -11.65
C THR A 254 -36.75 -5.93 -12.90
N GLN A 255 -35.96 -4.90 -13.21
CA GLN A 255 -36.18 -3.93 -14.26
C GLN A 255 -35.85 -4.46 -15.66
N THR A 256 -36.39 -3.81 -16.70
CA THR A 256 -36.23 -4.26 -18.09
C THR A 256 -35.74 -3.12 -18.96
N TYR A 257 -34.64 -3.35 -19.67
CA TYR A 257 -34.08 -2.39 -20.61
C TYR A 257 -35.13 -1.97 -21.65
N SER A 258 -35.25 -0.66 -21.86
CA SER A 258 -36.19 -0.09 -22.81
C SER A 258 -35.49 0.58 -23.99
N ALA A 259 -34.51 1.46 -23.74
CA ALA A 259 -33.75 2.15 -24.77
C ALA A 259 -32.54 2.89 -24.18
N CYS A 260 -31.66 3.36 -25.09
CA CYS A 260 -30.53 4.24 -24.81
C CYS A 260 -29.51 3.69 -23.82
N GLY A 261 -28.41 4.41 -23.68
CA GLY A 261 -27.38 4.11 -22.71
C GLY A 261 -26.00 4.32 -23.32
N THR A 262 -25.07 4.69 -22.46
CA THR A 262 -23.67 4.85 -22.82
C THR A 262 -22.83 3.99 -21.89
N TRP A 263 -21.71 3.52 -22.40
CA TRP A 263 -20.69 2.88 -21.59
C TRP A 263 -19.39 3.69 -21.68
N THR A 264 -18.63 3.71 -20.58
CA THR A 264 -17.30 4.33 -20.50
C THR A 264 -16.39 3.43 -19.67
N ARG A 265 -15.13 3.25 -20.08
CA ARG A 265 -14.15 2.52 -19.25
C ARG A 265 -13.85 3.30 -17.99
N LYS A 266 -13.69 2.60 -16.85
CA LYS A 266 -13.22 3.24 -15.63
C LYS A 266 -11.74 3.63 -15.75
N ALA A 267 -10.90 2.75 -16.27
CA ALA A 267 -9.56 3.09 -16.76
C ALA A 267 -9.52 3.11 -18.29
N PRO A 268 -9.47 4.29 -18.93
CA PRO A 268 -9.35 4.39 -20.38
C PRO A 268 -8.01 3.85 -20.90
N HIS A 269 -7.99 3.44 -22.17
CA HIS A 269 -6.75 3.28 -22.94
C HIS A 269 -6.15 4.66 -23.22
N ASN A 270 -4.82 4.76 -23.19
CA ASN A 270 -4.09 5.97 -23.54
C ASN A 270 -4.06 6.19 -25.06
N THR A 271 -5.18 6.59 -25.63
CA THR A 271 -5.37 6.73 -27.09
C THR A 271 -5.07 8.14 -27.63
N THR A 272 -4.91 9.13 -26.75
CA THR A 272 -4.54 10.50 -27.14
C THR A 272 -3.14 10.51 -27.73
N GLY A 273 -3.02 10.97 -28.98
CA GLY A 273 -1.73 10.98 -29.68
C GLY A 273 -1.20 9.58 -30.06
N MET A 274 -2.03 8.54 -29.94
CA MET A 274 -1.65 7.18 -30.32
C MET A 274 -1.34 7.11 -31.82
N THR A 275 -0.33 6.32 -32.15
CA THR A 275 0.13 6.06 -33.52
C THR A 275 0.12 4.56 -33.81
N LYS A 276 0.32 4.20 -35.07
CA LYS A 276 0.38 2.83 -35.54
C LYS A 276 1.69 2.59 -36.29
N ARG A 277 2.42 1.53 -35.98
CA ARG A 277 3.63 1.14 -36.71
C ARG A 277 3.34 -0.04 -37.62
N ILE A 278 3.84 0.00 -38.86
CA ILE A 278 3.68 -1.08 -39.84
C ILE A 278 5.00 -1.83 -39.97
N TYR A 279 4.93 -3.15 -39.98
CA TYR A 279 6.07 -4.03 -40.16
C TYR A 279 5.82 -5.01 -41.32
N ARG A 280 6.89 -5.43 -42.00
CA ARG A 280 6.83 -6.52 -42.99
C ARG A 280 7.93 -7.54 -42.81
N THR A 281 7.67 -8.76 -43.24
CA THR A 281 8.69 -9.81 -43.26
C THR A 281 9.77 -9.52 -44.29
N LEU A 282 11.04 -9.66 -43.89
CA LEU A 282 12.17 -9.81 -44.80
C LEU A 282 12.87 -11.13 -44.48
N THR A 283 13.25 -11.87 -45.53
CA THR A 283 14.02 -13.11 -45.37
C THR A 283 15.50 -12.79 -45.54
N THR A 284 16.26 -13.01 -44.48
CA THR A 284 17.71 -12.93 -44.46
C THR A 284 18.30 -14.34 -44.34
N SER A 285 19.62 -14.47 -44.42
CA SER A 285 20.31 -15.76 -44.22
C SER A 285 20.13 -16.34 -42.80
N SER A 286 19.67 -15.54 -41.84
CA SER A 286 19.45 -15.92 -40.43
C SER A 286 17.99 -16.25 -40.09
N GLY A 287 17.04 -15.95 -40.97
CA GLY A 287 15.61 -16.22 -40.74
C GLY A 287 14.68 -15.20 -41.40
N THR A 288 13.39 -15.31 -41.13
CA THR A 288 12.37 -14.35 -41.56
C THR A 288 11.94 -13.51 -40.36
N GLU A 289 12.17 -12.20 -40.43
CA GLU A 289 11.91 -11.25 -39.33
C GLU A 289 11.02 -10.10 -39.81
N TYR A 290 10.24 -9.52 -38.89
CA TYR A 290 9.39 -8.36 -39.18
C TYR A 290 10.18 -7.07 -38.99
N HIS A 291 10.40 -6.32 -40.07
CA HIS A 291 11.10 -5.04 -40.04
C HIS A 291 10.14 -3.86 -40.13
N TYR A 292 10.44 -2.81 -39.36
CA TYR A 292 9.72 -1.55 -39.34
C TYR A 292 9.75 -0.85 -40.71
N LEU A 293 8.60 -0.30 -41.11
CA LEU A 293 8.45 0.46 -42.35
C LEU A 293 8.11 1.92 -42.11
N VAL A 294 7.03 2.18 -41.37
CA VAL A 294 6.46 3.52 -41.22
C VAL A 294 5.61 3.61 -39.96
N THR A 295 5.49 4.84 -39.45
CA THR A 295 4.52 5.21 -38.41
C THR A 295 3.40 6.04 -39.03
N LEU A 296 2.15 5.69 -38.72
CA LEU A 296 0.94 6.35 -39.19
C LEU A 296 0.13 6.88 -38.00
N SER A 297 -0.75 7.85 -38.25
CA SER A 297 -1.75 8.22 -37.26
C SER A 297 -2.71 7.05 -37.03
N VAL A 298 -3.13 6.81 -35.79
CA VAL A 298 -3.90 5.62 -35.42
C VAL A 298 -5.22 5.47 -36.20
N GLY A 299 -5.86 6.58 -36.59
CA GLY A 299 -7.09 6.59 -37.41
C GLY A 299 -6.89 6.21 -38.88
N THR A 300 -5.65 6.08 -39.34
CA THR A 300 -5.34 5.73 -40.74
C THR A 300 -5.50 4.23 -40.93
N THR A 301 -6.43 3.84 -41.81
CA THR A 301 -6.80 2.43 -42.05
C THR A 301 -6.18 1.83 -43.32
N THR A 302 -5.45 2.65 -44.10
CA THR A 302 -4.81 2.26 -45.37
C THR A 302 -3.36 2.72 -45.45
N TYR A 303 -2.52 2.01 -46.20
CA TYR A 303 -1.12 2.39 -46.45
C TYR A 303 -0.62 1.79 -47.75
N ASN A 304 0.09 2.56 -48.57
CA ASN A 304 0.69 2.08 -49.80
C ASN A 304 2.20 1.87 -49.59
N ASP A 305 2.61 0.63 -49.36
CA ASP A 305 4.03 0.30 -49.20
C ASP A 305 4.73 0.26 -50.57
N THR A 306 5.67 1.19 -50.74
CA THR A 306 6.57 1.31 -51.90
C THR A 306 8.04 1.21 -51.49
N ILE A 307 8.32 0.84 -50.24
CA ILE A 307 9.67 0.83 -49.67
C ILE A 307 10.45 -0.37 -50.24
N SER A 308 11.67 -0.14 -50.73
CA SER A 308 12.55 -1.21 -51.21
C SER A 308 13.04 -2.10 -50.06
N ASP A 309 13.33 -3.38 -50.34
CA ASP A 309 13.79 -4.33 -49.31
C ASP A 309 15.10 -3.89 -48.64
N THR A 310 15.98 -3.20 -49.38
CA THR A 310 17.21 -2.63 -48.83
C THR A 310 16.97 -1.53 -47.80
N VAL A 311 15.92 -0.72 -47.97
CA VAL A 311 15.58 0.34 -47.01
C VAL A 311 14.84 -0.25 -45.82
N ALA A 312 13.91 -1.18 -46.06
CA ALA A 312 13.19 -1.86 -44.98
C ALA A 312 14.13 -2.67 -44.08
N ALA A 313 15.20 -3.25 -44.62
CA ALA A 313 16.20 -3.99 -43.83
C ALA A 313 16.98 -3.12 -42.82
N LEU A 314 16.98 -1.79 -43.00
CA LEU A 314 17.56 -0.85 -42.03
C LEU A 314 16.58 -0.52 -40.87
N GLY A 315 15.32 -0.93 -40.99
CA GLY A 315 14.30 -0.76 -39.97
C GLY A 315 14.51 -1.71 -38.79
N GLU A 316 14.12 -1.25 -37.60
CA GLU A 316 14.12 -2.05 -36.37
C GLU A 316 13.28 -3.33 -36.56
N VAL A 317 13.78 -4.45 -36.04
CA VAL A 317 13.03 -5.70 -35.97
C VAL A 317 11.97 -5.58 -34.88
N LEU A 318 10.73 -6.00 -35.17
CA LEU A 318 9.59 -5.92 -34.26
C LEU A 318 9.97 -6.44 -32.86
N PRO A 319 10.12 -5.54 -31.85
CA PRO A 319 10.52 -5.95 -30.53
C PRO A 319 9.33 -6.48 -29.72
N SER A 320 8.10 -6.10 -30.10
CA SER A 320 6.90 -6.27 -29.29
C SER A 320 6.07 -7.51 -29.63
N ALA A 321 6.64 -8.50 -30.32
CA ALA A 321 5.91 -9.68 -30.77
C ALA A 321 5.15 -10.43 -29.65
N THR A 322 5.67 -10.38 -28.42
CA THR A 322 5.10 -11.04 -27.23
C THR A 322 4.64 -10.06 -26.14
N TRP A 323 4.61 -8.75 -26.42
CA TRP A 323 4.28 -7.71 -25.44
C TRP A 323 2.77 -7.63 -25.22
N ASN A 324 2.27 -8.57 -24.43
CA ASN A 324 0.87 -8.61 -24.01
C ASN A 324 0.61 -7.64 -22.87
N MET A 325 -0.65 -7.22 -22.71
CA MET A 325 -1.10 -6.53 -21.51
C MET A 325 -1.02 -7.44 -20.28
N PRO A 326 -0.86 -6.89 -19.06
CA PRO A 326 -0.97 -7.68 -17.84
C PRO A 326 -2.36 -8.32 -17.74
N PRO A 327 -2.50 -9.49 -17.08
CA PRO A 327 -3.81 -10.05 -16.74
C PRO A 327 -4.69 -9.02 -16.04
N ALA A 328 -5.96 -8.91 -16.45
CA ALA A 328 -6.87 -7.88 -15.92
C ALA A 328 -7.22 -8.08 -14.43
N ASN A 329 -7.00 -9.28 -13.88
CA ASN A 329 -7.20 -9.59 -12.46
C ASN A 329 -5.87 -9.62 -11.65
N MET A 330 -4.76 -9.14 -12.22
CA MET A 330 -3.45 -9.11 -11.56
C MET A 330 -3.45 -8.16 -10.36
N LYS A 331 -2.82 -8.58 -9.27
CA LYS A 331 -2.64 -7.85 -8.01
C LYS A 331 -1.18 -7.88 -7.56
N GLY A 332 -0.83 -7.08 -6.54
CA GLY A 332 0.49 -7.12 -5.93
C GLY A 332 1.60 -6.55 -6.80
N ILE A 333 1.33 -5.50 -7.58
CA ILE A 333 2.37 -4.94 -8.44
C ILE A 333 3.57 -4.44 -7.63
N ILE A 334 4.74 -4.96 -7.96
CA ILE A 334 6.00 -4.57 -7.34
C ILE A 334 7.10 -4.57 -8.40
N ILE A 335 8.08 -3.68 -8.26
CA ILE A 335 9.14 -3.51 -9.27
C ILE A 335 10.49 -3.80 -8.62
N MET A 336 11.19 -4.78 -9.19
CA MET A 336 12.49 -5.23 -8.73
C MET A 336 13.59 -4.23 -9.13
N ALA A 337 14.75 -4.33 -8.48
CA ALA A 337 15.87 -3.39 -8.69
C ALA A 337 16.40 -3.36 -10.14
N ASN A 338 16.18 -4.42 -10.92
CA ASN A 338 16.54 -4.51 -12.35
C ASN A 338 15.45 -4.00 -13.30
N GLY A 339 14.38 -3.38 -12.77
CA GLY A 339 13.30 -2.78 -13.56
C GLY A 339 12.26 -3.76 -14.07
N ILE A 340 12.30 -5.03 -13.66
CA ILE A 340 11.24 -6.02 -13.93
C ILE A 340 10.07 -5.74 -12.99
N ALA A 341 8.87 -5.55 -13.55
CA ALA A 341 7.65 -5.53 -12.77
C ALA A 341 7.14 -6.96 -12.55
N CYS A 342 6.63 -7.23 -11.36
CA CYS A 342 6.06 -8.50 -10.96
C CYS A 342 4.64 -8.26 -10.44
N GLY A 343 3.77 -9.25 -10.63
CA GLY A 343 2.44 -9.29 -10.05
C GLY A 343 1.93 -10.72 -10.03
N PHE A 344 0.79 -10.96 -9.40
CA PHE A 344 0.22 -12.31 -9.30
C PHE A 344 -1.30 -12.29 -9.52
N PHE A 345 -1.84 -13.45 -9.90
CA PHE A 345 -3.28 -13.71 -9.89
C PHE A 345 -3.49 -15.21 -9.63
N GLY A 346 -4.36 -15.54 -8.67
CA GLY A 346 -4.52 -16.92 -8.20
C GLY A 346 -3.18 -17.51 -7.76
N ASN A 347 -2.76 -18.58 -8.41
CA ASN A 347 -1.50 -19.29 -8.16
C ASN A 347 -0.39 -18.98 -9.19
N GLU A 348 -0.57 -17.98 -10.07
CA GLU A 348 0.44 -17.61 -11.07
C GLU A 348 1.13 -16.28 -10.73
N VAL A 349 2.46 -16.27 -10.82
CA VAL A 349 3.28 -15.06 -10.85
C VAL A 349 3.54 -14.69 -12.30
N CYS A 350 3.40 -13.41 -12.62
CA CYS A 350 3.73 -12.86 -13.93
C CYS A 350 4.82 -11.79 -13.81
N PHE A 351 5.62 -11.67 -14.86
CA PHE A 351 6.74 -10.74 -14.96
C PHE A 351 6.62 -9.91 -16.23
N SER A 352 7.05 -8.65 -16.15
CA SER A 352 7.16 -7.78 -17.31
C SER A 352 8.53 -7.90 -17.99
N GLU A 353 8.62 -7.35 -19.19
CA GLU A 353 9.91 -7.00 -19.78
C GLU A 353 10.66 -5.98 -18.90
N PRO A 354 12.00 -6.05 -18.80
CA PRO A 354 12.79 -5.10 -18.01
C PRO A 354 12.58 -3.66 -18.49
N PHE A 355 12.31 -2.75 -17.55
CA PHE A 355 12.02 -1.33 -17.80
C PHE A 355 10.81 -1.06 -18.71
N LYS A 356 10.00 -2.09 -18.99
CA LYS A 356 8.79 -2.02 -19.80
C LYS A 356 7.60 -2.64 -19.04
N PRO A 357 7.13 -2.00 -17.97
CA PRO A 357 6.05 -2.49 -17.12
C PRO A 357 4.68 -2.58 -17.83
N TYR A 358 4.60 -2.18 -19.10
CA TYR A 358 3.42 -2.33 -19.97
C TYR A 358 3.42 -3.63 -20.78
N ALA A 359 4.52 -4.40 -20.80
CA ALA A 359 4.70 -5.61 -21.59
C ALA A 359 4.88 -6.85 -20.70
N TRP A 360 3.91 -7.78 -20.73
CA TRP A 360 3.84 -8.96 -19.87
C TRP A 360 3.75 -10.26 -20.68
N PRO A 361 4.88 -10.73 -21.26
CA PRO A 361 4.90 -11.96 -22.03
C PRO A 361 4.37 -13.17 -21.25
N THR A 362 3.52 -13.97 -21.89
CA THR A 362 2.96 -15.19 -21.28
C THR A 362 4.02 -16.23 -20.96
N ALA A 363 5.12 -16.25 -21.72
CA ALA A 363 6.25 -17.14 -21.52
C ALA A 363 6.98 -16.94 -20.18
N TYR A 364 6.83 -15.78 -19.54
CA TYR A 364 7.47 -15.49 -18.25
C TYR A 364 6.63 -15.93 -17.05
N ARG A 365 5.37 -16.35 -17.26
CA ARG A 365 4.49 -16.76 -16.16
C ARG A 365 5.03 -18.00 -15.47
N GLN A 366 4.98 -17.98 -14.15
CA GLN A 366 5.36 -19.09 -13.29
C GLN A 366 4.15 -19.52 -12.47
N THR A 367 3.74 -20.77 -12.65
CA THR A 367 2.63 -21.36 -11.91
C THR A 367 3.16 -22.02 -10.64
N TYR A 368 2.48 -21.80 -9.53
CA TYR A 368 2.77 -22.42 -8.25
C TYR A 368 1.64 -23.38 -7.83
N ASP A 369 1.88 -24.24 -6.84
CA ASP A 369 0.91 -25.27 -6.44
C ASP A 369 -0.19 -24.75 -5.49
N GLN A 370 -0.05 -23.51 -5.01
CA GLN A 370 -0.97 -22.89 -4.06
C GLN A 370 -1.27 -21.43 -4.42
N ASP A 371 -2.44 -20.96 -4.01
CA ASP A 371 -2.86 -19.58 -4.23
C ASP A 371 -1.95 -18.60 -3.48
N ILE A 372 -1.60 -17.52 -4.18
CA ILE A 372 -0.70 -16.48 -3.70
C ILE A 372 -1.52 -15.41 -2.99
N VAL A 373 -1.11 -15.05 -1.78
CA VAL A 373 -1.74 -14.02 -0.95
C VAL A 373 -1.05 -12.67 -1.13
N ALA A 374 0.29 -12.69 -1.19
CA ALA A 374 1.10 -11.49 -1.30
C ALA A 374 2.46 -11.79 -1.94
N VAL A 375 3.10 -10.74 -2.45
CA VAL A 375 4.48 -10.79 -2.94
C VAL A 375 5.28 -9.65 -2.31
N GLY A 376 6.57 -9.88 -2.09
CA GLY A 376 7.50 -8.85 -1.66
C GLY A 376 8.86 -9.03 -2.29
N ILE A 377 9.72 -8.00 -2.22
CA ILE A 377 11.05 -8.04 -2.84
C ILE A 377 12.14 -7.73 -1.82
N VAL A 378 13.28 -8.38 -1.99
CA VAL A 378 14.54 -8.06 -1.28
C VAL A 378 15.65 -8.10 -2.32
N GLY A 379 16.15 -6.92 -2.70
CA GLY A 379 17.13 -6.80 -3.79
C GLY A 379 16.58 -7.33 -5.12
N THR A 380 17.12 -8.45 -5.59
CA THR A 380 16.71 -9.16 -6.82
C THR A 380 15.95 -10.45 -6.54
N THR A 381 15.60 -10.72 -5.29
CA THR A 381 14.82 -11.89 -4.88
C THR A 381 13.37 -11.48 -4.69
N LEU A 382 12.47 -12.15 -5.40
CA LEU A 382 11.03 -12.09 -5.14
C LEU A 382 10.70 -13.15 -4.08
N VAL A 383 9.94 -12.76 -3.07
CA VAL A 383 9.36 -13.68 -2.08
C VAL A 383 7.86 -13.73 -2.35
N GLY A 384 7.35 -14.90 -2.71
CA GLY A 384 5.92 -15.16 -2.84
C GLY A 384 5.39 -15.82 -1.58
N MET A 385 4.35 -15.22 -0.99
CA MET A 385 3.68 -15.77 0.18
C MET A 385 2.31 -16.31 -0.22
N THR A 386 2.00 -17.52 0.25
CA THR A 386 0.84 -18.32 -0.20
C THR A 386 -0.04 -18.73 0.98
N GLU A 387 -1.14 -19.40 0.69
CA GLU A 387 -1.99 -20.06 1.68
C GLU A 387 -1.36 -21.32 2.32
N GLY A 388 -0.11 -21.66 1.98
CA GLY A 388 0.61 -22.77 2.60
C GLY A 388 2.12 -22.56 2.66
N ASN A 389 2.85 -23.00 1.64
CA ASN A 389 4.30 -22.94 1.54
C ASN A 389 4.74 -21.70 0.75
N PRO A 390 5.45 -20.76 1.38
CA PRO A 390 6.10 -19.66 0.68
C PRO A 390 7.13 -20.17 -0.32
N PHE A 391 7.46 -19.33 -1.29
CA PHE A 391 8.53 -19.58 -2.24
C PHE A 391 9.37 -18.33 -2.46
N THR A 392 10.56 -18.52 -3.00
CA THR A 392 11.40 -17.42 -3.49
C THR A 392 11.70 -17.63 -4.95
N ILE A 393 11.82 -16.54 -5.71
CA ILE A 393 12.26 -16.55 -7.09
C ILE A 393 13.47 -15.62 -7.19
N THR A 394 14.57 -16.15 -7.70
CA THR A 394 15.77 -15.37 -7.97
C THR A 394 16.07 -15.37 -9.46
N GLY A 395 16.57 -14.24 -9.95
CA GLY A 395 17.05 -14.12 -11.32
C GLY A 395 17.20 -12.68 -11.74
N VAL A 396 17.92 -12.49 -12.84
CA VAL A 396 18.19 -11.16 -13.41
C VAL A 396 17.48 -10.95 -14.75
N ASP A 397 16.97 -12.03 -15.36
CA ASP A 397 16.25 -12.04 -16.63
C ASP A 397 14.93 -12.83 -16.48
N PRO A 398 13.76 -12.25 -16.85
CA PRO A 398 12.46 -12.91 -16.71
C PRO A 398 12.40 -14.32 -17.30
N ILE A 399 13.09 -14.60 -18.40
CA ILE A 399 13.00 -15.92 -19.06
C ILE A 399 13.63 -17.04 -18.23
N THR A 400 14.61 -16.68 -17.39
CA THR A 400 15.35 -17.64 -16.56
C THR A 400 14.80 -17.74 -15.14
N MET A 401 13.98 -16.78 -14.70
CA MET A 401 13.47 -16.71 -13.33
C MET A 401 12.63 -17.94 -12.94
N GLY A 402 11.95 -18.58 -13.89
CA GLY A 402 11.24 -19.83 -13.62
C GLY A 402 12.12 -20.97 -13.09
N GLY A 403 13.38 -21.04 -13.52
CA GLY A 403 14.34 -22.02 -13.02
C GLY A 403 14.91 -21.69 -11.64
N GLY A 404 14.72 -20.46 -11.16
CA GLY A 404 15.17 -19.97 -9.86
C GLY A 404 14.09 -19.99 -8.78
N MET A 405 12.96 -20.65 -9.02
CA MET A 405 11.87 -20.79 -8.05
C MET A 405 12.19 -21.89 -7.03
N GLU A 406 12.29 -21.51 -5.76
CA GLU A 406 12.56 -22.40 -4.64
C GLU A 406 11.39 -22.38 -3.65
N LYS A 407 10.79 -23.55 -3.43
CA LYS A 407 9.71 -23.77 -2.46
C LYS A 407 10.28 -23.99 -1.07
N LEU A 408 9.78 -23.23 -0.09
CA LEU A 408 10.12 -23.47 1.30
C LEU A 408 9.50 -24.78 1.78
N GLY A 409 10.34 -25.68 2.31
CA GLY A 409 9.92 -27.02 2.79
C GLY A 409 9.03 -27.02 4.04
N VAL A 410 8.68 -25.84 4.58
CA VAL A 410 7.82 -25.67 5.75
C VAL A 410 6.59 -24.85 5.37
N ALA A 411 5.41 -25.30 5.82
CA ALA A 411 4.15 -24.62 5.59
C ALA A 411 3.96 -23.48 6.60
N TRP A 412 4.25 -22.25 6.17
CA TRP A 412 4.05 -21.02 6.92
C TRP A 412 3.19 -20.07 6.10
N PRO A 413 1.85 -20.25 6.14
CA PRO A 413 0.93 -19.50 5.30
C PRO A 413 0.89 -18.02 5.71
N CYS A 414 0.65 -17.15 4.74
CA CYS A 414 0.48 -15.73 4.99
C CYS A 414 -0.95 -15.40 5.41
N MET A 415 -1.11 -14.87 6.61
CA MET A 415 -2.41 -14.58 7.20
C MET A 415 -3.03 -13.25 6.73
N ALA A 416 -2.19 -12.28 6.36
CA ALA A 416 -2.63 -10.94 5.96
C ALA A 416 -1.66 -10.32 4.94
N LYS A 417 -2.16 -10.00 3.74
CA LYS A 417 -1.41 -9.25 2.71
C LYS A 417 -0.91 -7.91 3.26
N ARG A 418 -1.78 -7.18 3.94
CA ARG A 418 -1.48 -5.84 4.50
C ARG A 418 -0.50 -5.89 5.67
N GLY A 419 -0.23 -7.07 6.24
CA GLY A 419 0.76 -7.27 7.30
C GLY A 419 2.18 -7.52 6.76
N VAL A 420 2.36 -7.55 5.44
CA VAL A 420 3.65 -7.78 4.79
C VAL A 420 4.51 -6.51 4.83
N ALA A 421 5.77 -6.63 5.24
CA ALA A 421 6.72 -5.52 5.25
C ALA A 421 8.09 -5.96 4.71
N SER A 422 8.69 -5.14 3.85
CA SER A 422 10.01 -5.44 3.25
C SER A 422 11.13 -4.82 4.08
N PHE A 423 12.01 -5.65 4.64
CA PHE A 423 13.22 -5.21 5.35
C PHE A 423 14.45 -5.29 4.45
N ALA A 424 15.53 -4.63 4.85
CA ALA A 424 16.81 -4.72 4.13
C ALA A 424 17.38 -6.15 4.03
N PHE A 425 16.97 -7.05 4.93
CA PHE A 425 17.49 -8.41 5.07
C PHE A 425 16.46 -9.52 4.72
N GLY A 426 15.22 -9.17 4.39
CA GLY A 426 14.15 -10.15 4.18
C GLY A 426 12.77 -9.51 4.08
N VAL A 427 11.77 -10.24 3.58
CA VAL A 427 10.37 -9.81 3.64
C VAL A 427 9.70 -10.48 4.84
N GLY A 428 9.14 -9.68 5.73
CA GLY A 428 8.39 -10.15 6.89
C GLY A 428 6.89 -10.23 6.62
N TYR A 429 6.24 -11.28 7.11
CA TYR A 429 4.79 -11.45 7.01
C TYR A 429 4.24 -12.26 8.19
N PRO A 430 2.98 -12.03 8.59
CA PRO A 430 2.36 -12.75 9.70
C PRO A 430 1.96 -14.17 9.27
N ALA A 431 2.45 -15.18 9.99
CA ALA A 431 2.03 -16.57 9.88
C ALA A 431 1.36 -17.03 11.19
N PRO A 432 0.64 -18.18 11.21
CA PRO A 432 0.03 -18.71 12.42
C PRO A 432 1.01 -18.94 13.58
N GLN A 433 2.28 -19.20 13.27
CA GLN A 433 3.32 -19.51 14.25
C GLN A 433 4.04 -18.26 14.79
N GLY A 434 3.95 -17.13 14.09
CA GLY A 434 4.69 -15.91 14.40
C GLY A 434 4.93 -15.04 13.17
N LEU A 435 5.72 -13.97 13.33
CA LEU A 435 6.23 -13.18 12.22
C LEU A 435 7.35 -13.97 11.56
N VAL A 436 7.14 -14.39 10.31
CA VAL A 436 8.18 -15.04 9.51
C VAL A 436 8.89 -13.97 8.71
N ILE A 437 10.22 -14.00 8.68
CA ILE A 437 11.00 -13.20 7.75
C ILE A 437 11.69 -14.14 6.78
N SER A 438 11.43 -13.95 5.48
CA SER A 438 12.03 -14.72 4.39
C SER A 438 13.02 -13.87 3.62
N GLY A 439 14.29 -14.28 3.64
CA GLY A 439 15.40 -13.63 2.93
C GLY A 439 16.44 -14.67 2.54
N MET A 440 17.72 -14.43 2.85
CA MET A 440 18.77 -15.46 2.72
C MET A 440 18.52 -16.66 3.62
N ASN A 441 17.92 -16.42 4.79
CA ASN A 441 17.39 -17.44 5.68
C ASN A 441 15.92 -17.13 5.94
N THR A 442 15.10 -18.16 6.14
CA THR A 442 13.71 -18.02 6.56
C THR A 442 13.56 -18.53 7.99
N ASP A 443 13.13 -17.66 8.91
CA ASP A 443 12.92 -18.02 10.32
C ASP A 443 11.75 -17.23 10.91
N ILE A 444 11.17 -17.76 12.00
CA ILE A 444 10.18 -17.08 12.81
C ILE A 444 10.92 -16.17 13.79
N VAL A 445 10.83 -14.87 13.56
CA VAL A 445 11.62 -13.88 14.33
C VAL A 445 10.99 -13.52 15.67
N THR A 446 9.72 -13.86 15.88
CA THR A 446 9.01 -13.60 17.15
C THR A 446 9.00 -14.79 18.12
N LYS A 447 9.69 -15.90 17.80
CA LYS A 447 9.67 -17.13 18.59
C LYS A 447 10.13 -16.95 20.04
N ASP A 448 11.05 -16.02 20.28
CA ASP A 448 11.59 -15.72 21.61
C ASP A 448 10.70 -14.74 22.40
N LEU A 449 9.85 -13.98 21.69
CA LEU A 449 8.95 -12.98 22.27
C LEU A 449 7.58 -13.57 22.62
N PHE A 450 7.04 -14.43 21.75
CA PHE A 450 5.68 -14.95 21.87
C PHE A 450 5.64 -16.48 21.86
N THR A 451 4.70 -17.05 22.61
CA THR A 451 4.16 -18.36 22.31
C THR A 451 3.17 -18.27 21.15
N GLN A 452 2.90 -19.40 20.48
CA GLN A 452 1.94 -19.44 19.37
C GLN A 452 0.54 -18.95 19.80
N ARG A 453 0.12 -19.28 21.03
CA ARG A 453 -1.17 -18.85 21.56
C ARG A 453 -1.24 -17.33 21.72
N GLU A 454 -0.23 -16.73 22.36
CA GLU A 454 -0.17 -15.28 22.58
C GLU A 454 -0.06 -14.51 21.25
N TRP A 455 0.62 -15.08 20.26
CA TRP A 455 0.64 -14.52 18.90
C TRP A 455 -0.74 -14.55 18.26
N GLY A 456 -1.46 -15.67 18.40
CA GLY A 456 -2.84 -15.80 17.91
C GLY A 456 -3.81 -14.81 18.57
N GLU A 457 -3.59 -14.46 19.84
CA GLU A 457 -4.37 -13.45 20.56
C GLU A 457 -4.21 -12.03 19.97
N LEU A 458 -3.16 -11.75 19.18
CA LEU A 458 -3.02 -10.47 18.47
C LEU A 458 -3.87 -10.40 17.18
N ASN A 459 -4.54 -11.49 16.79
CA ASN A 459 -5.31 -11.60 15.56
C ASN A 459 -4.51 -11.25 14.27
N PRO A 460 -3.48 -12.05 13.90
CA PRO A 460 -2.54 -11.73 12.83
C PRO A 460 -3.14 -11.55 11.42
N SER A 461 -4.37 -12.04 11.18
CA SER A 461 -5.09 -11.82 9.92
C SER A 461 -5.55 -10.37 9.72
N THR A 462 -5.57 -9.56 10.79
CA THR A 462 -5.95 -8.13 10.74
C THR A 462 -4.76 -7.19 10.63
N PHE A 463 -3.54 -7.73 10.50
CA PHE A 463 -2.34 -6.90 10.55
C PHE A 463 -2.23 -5.95 9.37
N ILE A 464 -1.85 -4.71 9.68
CA ILE A 464 -1.52 -3.66 8.70
C ILE A 464 -0.14 -3.13 9.08
N ALA A 465 0.87 -3.36 8.25
CA ALA A 465 2.26 -3.16 8.66
C ALA A 465 3.15 -2.47 7.63
N ALA A 466 4.17 -1.78 8.14
CA ALA A 466 5.28 -1.27 7.36
C ALA A 466 6.58 -1.40 8.15
N SER A 467 7.69 -1.42 7.41
CA SER A 467 9.04 -1.40 7.97
C SER A 467 9.62 0.01 7.86
N ALA A 468 10.20 0.51 8.95
CA ALA A 468 10.99 1.74 8.96
C ALA A 468 12.14 1.58 9.98
N ASP A 469 13.35 2.00 9.62
CA ASP A 469 14.56 1.93 10.47
C ASP A 469 14.80 0.56 11.13
N ASN A 470 14.63 -0.54 10.38
CA ASN A 470 14.72 -1.94 10.86
C ASN A 470 13.68 -2.34 11.94
N ARG A 471 12.66 -1.51 12.15
CA ARG A 471 11.52 -1.80 13.02
C ARG A 471 10.32 -2.22 12.20
N TYR A 472 9.57 -3.18 12.74
CA TYR A 472 8.27 -3.58 12.23
C TYR A 472 7.20 -2.82 13.01
N TYR A 473 6.49 -1.94 12.31
CA TYR A 473 5.32 -1.24 12.84
C TYR A 473 4.08 -1.97 12.32
N ALA A 474 3.22 -2.44 13.21
CA ALA A 474 2.01 -3.16 12.80
C ALA A 474 0.81 -2.71 13.63
N GLY A 475 -0.25 -2.31 12.91
CA GLY A 475 -1.60 -2.17 13.44
C GLY A 475 -2.29 -3.53 13.48
N TYR A 476 -3.14 -3.75 14.47
CA TYR A 476 -3.93 -4.97 14.64
C TYR A 476 -5.27 -4.64 15.30
N THR A 477 -6.28 -5.48 15.07
CA THR A 477 -7.64 -5.27 15.59
C THR A 477 -8.10 -6.46 16.42
N ILE A 478 -8.51 -6.19 17.65
CA ILE A 478 -9.11 -7.15 18.59
C ILE A 478 -10.39 -6.54 19.14
N ASP A 479 -11.51 -7.27 19.07
CA ASP A 479 -12.80 -6.85 19.65
C ASP A 479 -13.17 -5.39 19.29
N ASP A 480 -13.05 -5.04 18.00
CA ASP A 480 -13.26 -3.70 17.41
C ASP A 480 -12.33 -2.59 17.91
N SER A 481 -11.34 -2.93 18.73
CA SER A 481 -10.27 -2.02 19.17
C SER A 481 -9.04 -2.21 18.29
N SER A 482 -8.64 -1.16 17.57
CA SER A 482 -7.42 -1.12 16.77
C SER A 482 -6.29 -0.47 17.56
N LEU A 483 -5.16 -1.15 17.62
CA LEU A 483 -3.94 -0.71 18.30
C LEU A 483 -2.74 -0.94 17.39
N MET A 484 -1.62 -0.31 17.71
CA MET A 484 -0.35 -0.53 17.02
C MET A 484 0.66 -1.18 17.97
N PHE A 485 1.62 -1.93 17.42
CA PHE A 485 2.82 -2.34 18.15
C PHE A 485 4.06 -2.13 17.30
N VAL A 486 5.20 -2.11 17.99
CA VAL A 486 6.52 -2.00 17.37
C VAL A 486 7.39 -3.16 17.83
N ILE A 487 8.08 -3.78 16.88
CA ILE A 487 9.14 -4.77 17.15
C ILE A 487 10.42 -4.25 16.51
N ASP A 488 11.44 -4.02 17.32
CA ASP A 488 12.78 -3.68 16.85
C ASP A 488 13.61 -4.95 16.66
N LYS A 489 14.05 -5.22 15.42
CA LYS A 489 14.81 -6.44 15.11
C LYS A 489 16.27 -6.37 15.59
N ALA A 490 16.78 -5.17 15.89
CA ALA A 490 18.13 -5.00 16.42
C ALA A 490 18.26 -5.42 17.90
N GLU A 491 17.13 -5.55 18.60
CA GLU A 491 17.08 -5.83 20.04
C GLU A 491 16.33 -7.13 20.35
N SER A 492 16.79 -7.89 21.35
CA SER A 492 16.21 -9.20 21.70
C SER A 492 14.87 -9.14 22.44
N ALA A 493 14.52 -7.99 23.04
CA ALA A 493 13.32 -7.80 23.87
C ALA A 493 12.69 -6.42 23.61
N SER A 494 12.12 -6.24 22.43
CA SER A 494 11.73 -4.92 21.90
C SER A 494 10.24 -4.74 21.63
N PHE A 495 9.38 -5.66 22.09
CA PHE A 495 7.95 -5.51 21.86
C PHE A 495 7.39 -4.34 22.69
N VAL A 496 6.82 -3.35 22.02
CA VAL A 496 6.18 -2.19 22.65
C VAL A 496 4.81 -1.99 22.02
N LYS A 497 3.78 -1.80 22.85
CA LYS A 497 2.44 -1.44 22.39
C LYS A 497 2.31 0.06 22.21
N VAL A 498 1.45 0.46 21.30
CA VAL A 498 1.19 1.86 20.99
C VAL A 498 -0.32 2.05 20.86
N ASN A 499 -0.87 2.95 21.67
CA ASN A 499 -2.29 3.24 21.72
C ASN A 499 -2.68 4.21 20.59
N GLN A 500 -2.47 3.77 19.36
CA GLN A 500 -2.88 4.49 18.16
C GLN A 500 -3.76 3.57 17.32
N ARG A 501 -4.97 4.01 17.03
CA ARG A 501 -5.84 3.39 16.03
C ARG A 501 -5.36 3.84 14.64
N ILE A 502 -5.07 2.88 13.78
CA ILE A 502 -4.65 3.14 12.41
C ILE A 502 -5.44 2.28 11.43
N THR A 503 -5.76 2.85 10.27
CA THR A 503 -6.42 2.14 9.17
C THR A 503 -5.49 1.89 7.99
N ALA A 504 -4.39 2.63 7.89
CA ALA A 504 -3.30 2.39 6.93
C ALA A 504 -1.96 2.85 7.51
N ILE A 505 -0.87 2.25 7.03
CA ILE A 505 0.49 2.63 7.37
C ILE A 505 1.36 2.55 6.11
N TRP A 506 2.28 3.50 5.95
CA TRP A 506 3.15 3.55 4.77
C TRP A 506 4.48 4.22 5.08
N ALA A 507 5.59 3.54 4.83
CA ALA A 507 6.91 4.14 4.93
C ALA A 507 7.28 4.77 3.58
N ASP A 508 7.51 6.10 3.54
CA ASP A 508 7.94 6.78 2.31
C ASP A 508 9.44 6.56 2.08
N PRO A 509 9.84 5.86 0.99
CA PRO A 509 11.25 5.67 0.69
C PRO A 509 11.99 6.97 0.36
N TRP A 510 11.28 8.03 -0.08
CA TRP A 510 11.92 9.29 -0.50
C TRP A 510 12.32 10.15 0.70
N THR A 511 11.47 10.24 1.72
CA THR A 511 11.74 11.06 2.90
C THR A 511 12.24 10.27 4.10
N GLY A 512 12.13 8.93 4.06
CA GLY A 512 12.41 8.07 5.21
C GLY A 512 11.42 8.27 6.37
N LYS A 513 10.25 8.87 6.11
CA LYS A 513 9.23 9.17 7.13
C LYS A 513 8.13 8.12 7.10
N LEU A 514 7.50 7.91 8.25
CA LEU A 514 6.39 6.97 8.39
C LEU A 514 5.04 7.69 8.39
N TYR A 515 4.23 7.29 7.43
CA TYR A 515 2.83 7.53 7.13
C TYR A 515 1.85 6.76 8.03
N VAL A 516 0.91 7.36 8.75
CA VAL A 516 -0.26 6.63 9.29
C VAL A 516 -1.56 7.31 8.90
N ALA A 517 -2.61 6.53 8.61
CA ALA A 517 -3.96 7.03 8.42
C ALA A 517 -4.83 6.69 9.64
N ALA A 518 -5.56 7.68 10.13
CA ALA A 518 -6.52 7.56 11.22
C ALA A 518 -7.65 8.57 11.01
N ASP A 519 -8.90 8.21 11.33
CA ASP A 519 -10.07 9.09 11.20
C ASP A 519 -10.17 9.77 9.83
N LYS A 520 -9.89 9.01 8.76
CA LYS A 520 -9.85 9.46 7.35
C LYS A 520 -8.87 10.61 7.06
N LYS A 521 -7.88 10.81 7.94
CA LYS A 521 -6.80 11.80 7.79
C LYS A 521 -5.44 11.11 7.78
N ILE A 522 -4.46 11.77 7.18
CA ILE A 522 -3.08 11.30 7.10
C ILE A 522 -2.24 12.09 8.10
N TYR A 523 -1.46 11.37 8.91
CA TYR A 523 -0.56 11.92 9.90
C TYR A 523 0.86 11.39 9.71
N GLN A 524 1.86 12.25 9.85
CA GLN A 524 3.25 11.82 9.99
C GLN A 524 3.44 11.22 11.39
N TRP A 525 3.82 9.95 11.46
CA TRP A 525 4.11 9.25 12.71
C TRP A 525 5.29 9.89 13.45
N GLU A 526 5.12 10.14 14.75
CA GLU A 526 6.10 10.84 15.60
C GLU A 526 6.58 12.19 15.04
N GLY A 527 5.76 12.84 14.20
CA GLY A 527 6.10 14.08 13.52
C GLY A 527 5.92 15.34 14.36
N ASP A 528 5.07 15.31 15.39
CA ASP A 528 4.80 16.48 16.23
C ASP A 528 5.72 16.46 17.45
N VAL A 529 6.75 17.30 17.41
CA VAL A 529 7.75 17.42 18.49
C VAL A 529 7.16 18.10 19.74
N GLY A 530 6.07 18.85 19.59
CA GLY A 530 5.41 19.55 20.69
C GLY A 530 4.49 18.67 21.53
N THR A 531 3.97 17.58 20.95
CA THR A 531 3.10 16.64 21.67
C THR A 531 3.83 15.35 22.00
N LYS A 532 3.82 14.98 23.29
CA LYS A 532 4.40 13.73 23.79
C LYS A 532 3.26 12.80 24.21
N LEU A 533 3.24 11.58 23.69
CA LEU A 533 2.30 10.55 24.11
C LEU A 533 2.61 10.13 25.55
N SER A 534 1.56 10.01 26.37
CA SER A 534 1.70 9.45 27.71
C SER A 534 2.00 7.96 27.61
N TYR A 535 3.14 7.55 28.16
CA TYR A 535 3.57 6.16 28.25
C TYR A 535 3.10 5.51 29.54
N GLU A 536 3.09 4.18 29.54
CA GLU A 536 2.98 3.34 30.72
C GLU A 536 4.04 2.24 30.66
N TRP A 537 4.82 2.10 31.73
CA TRP A 537 5.81 1.05 31.88
C TRP A 537 5.67 0.38 33.24
N LYS A 538 5.57 -0.95 33.25
CA LYS A 538 5.48 -1.77 34.47
C LYS A 538 6.64 -2.75 34.56
N SER A 539 7.38 -2.72 35.66
CA SER A 539 8.52 -3.61 35.90
C SER A 539 8.12 -5.07 36.04
N LYS A 540 9.09 -5.98 36.05
CA LYS A 540 8.90 -7.36 36.51
C LYS A 540 8.46 -7.47 37.97
N LYS A 541 8.11 -8.69 38.38
CA LYS A 541 7.95 -9.08 39.79
C LYS A 541 9.30 -9.27 40.45
N PHE A 542 9.69 -8.36 41.33
CA PHE A 542 10.90 -8.50 42.15
C PHE A 542 10.56 -9.29 43.40
N ILE A 543 11.06 -10.53 43.44
CA ILE A 543 10.85 -11.43 44.58
C ILE A 543 12.03 -11.28 45.54
N SER A 544 11.78 -10.81 46.76
CA SER A 544 12.79 -10.80 47.83
C SER A 544 12.80 -12.12 48.59
N GLN A 545 13.97 -12.50 49.12
CA GLN A 545 14.12 -13.75 49.89
C GLN A 545 13.39 -13.68 51.24
N PRO A 546 13.58 -12.63 52.06
CA PRO A 546 12.65 -12.30 53.14
C PRO A 546 11.61 -11.25 52.69
N PRO A 547 10.43 -11.18 53.35
CA PRO A 547 9.50 -10.08 53.19
C PRO A 547 10.12 -8.76 53.65
N LEU A 548 10.19 -7.77 52.76
CA LEU A 548 10.82 -6.48 53.00
C LEU A 548 9.79 -5.33 52.92
N ASN A 549 10.12 -4.23 53.60
CA ASN A 549 9.43 -2.96 53.44
C ASN A 549 10.40 -1.97 52.79
N TYR A 550 10.05 -1.44 51.62
CA TYR A 550 10.80 -0.38 50.97
C TYR A 550 10.26 0.97 51.44
N GLY A 551 10.97 1.65 52.34
CA GLY A 551 10.54 2.92 52.93
C GLY A 551 10.95 4.17 52.16
N ALA A 552 11.78 4.05 51.12
CA ALA A 552 12.25 5.18 50.32
C ALA A 552 12.38 4.84 48.83
N ALA A 553 12.07 5.80 47.96
CA ALA A 553 12.27 5.70 46.53
C ALA A 553 12.81 7.02 45.94
N LYS A 554 13.51 6.90 44.82
CA LYS A 554 13.96 8.01 43.97
C LYS A 554 13.76 7.64 42.52
N VAL A 555 13.24 8.57 41.73
CA VAL A 555 13.08 8.44 40.28
C VAL A 555 13.95 9.50 39.65
N ASP A 556 14.87 9.09 38.77
CA ASP A 556 15.73 10.01 38.04
C ASP A 556 15.03 10.38 36.72
N ALA A 557 14.36 11.54 36.70
CA ALA A 557 13.57 12.02 35.57
C ALA A 557 13.99 13.43 35.14
N ASP A 558 13.92 13.70 33.83
CA ASP A 558 14.25 14.99 33.22
C ASP A 558 12.97 15.75 32.90
N PHE A 559 12.59 16.71 33.75
CA PHE A 559 11.48 17.63 33.51
C PHE A 559 11.99 18.83 32.74
N ASP A 560 11.70 18.88 31.44
CA ASP A 560 12.28 19.87 30.52
C ASP A 560 11.41 21.15 30.44
N MET A 561 10.12 21.08 30.77
CA MET A 561 9.24 22.26 30.78
C MET A 561 9.46 23.15 32.02
N SER A 562 9.63 24.46 31.80
CA SER A 562 9.65 25.43 32.90
C SER A 562 8.24 25.67 33.48
N GLU A 563 8.17 26.15 34.72
CA GLU A 563 6.90 26.54 35.38
C GLU A 563 6.15 27.65 34.59
N ALA A 564 6.88 28.51 33.88
CA ALA A 564 6.29 29.55 33.05
C ALA A 564 5.64 28.99 31.77
N GLU A 565 6.26 28.00 31.14
CA GLU A 565 5.75 27.35 29.92
C GLU A 565 4.54 26.45 30.21
N THR A 566 4.55 25.73 31.33
CA THR A 566 3.39 24.97 31.82
C THR A 566 2.21 25.88 32.17
N GLY A 567 2.48 27.02 32.83
CA GLY A 567 1.48 28.06 33.09
C GLY A 567 0.89 28.66 31.81
N ALA A 568 1.72 28.92 30.79
CA ALA A 568 1.27 29.43 29.50
C ALA A 568 0.40 28.42 28.72
N ALA A 569 0.80 27.15 28.70
CA ALA A 569 0.04 26.08 28.06
C ALA A 569 -1.33 25.87 28.73
N LEU A 570 -1.37 25.89 30.07
CA LEU A 570 -2.62 25.82 30.83
C LEU A 570 -3.51 27.04 30.60
N THR A 571 -2.92 28.23 30.48
CA THR A 571 -3.65 29.47 30.18
C THR A 571 -4.27 29.42 28.79
N ALA A 572 -3.53 28.97 27.77
CA ALA A 572 -4.04 28.80 26.40
C ALA A 572 -5.15 27.74 26.33
N TYR A 573 -4.98 26.61 27.02
CA TYR A 573 -5.99 25.57 27.15
C TYR A 573 -7.30 26.09 27.76
N ASN A 574 -7.20 26.74 28.92
CA ASN A 574 -8.35 27.32 29.60
C ASN A 574 -8.99 28.45 28.81
N ALA A 575 -8.21 29.24 28.05
CA ALA A 575 -8.71 30.28 27.18
C ALA A 575 -9.53 29.70 26.01
N ALA A 576 -9.09 28.61 25.38
CA ALA A 576 -9.83 27.93 24.33
C ALA A 576 -11.16 27.35 24.85
N ILE A 577 -11.15 26.70 26.02
CA ILE A 577 -12.38 26.23 26.68
C ILE A 577 -13.31 27.41 26.98
N ALA A 578 -12.78 28.50 27.52
CA ALA A 578 -13.57 29.68 27.85
C ALA A 578 -14.16 30.34 26.60
N ALA A 579 -13.42 30.38 25.48
CA ALA A 579 -13.90 30.88 24.20
C ALA A 579 -15.06 30.02 23.66
N ASN A 580 -14.90 28.70 23.64
CA ASN A 580 -15.97 27.79 23.21
C ASN A 580 -17.19 27.87 24.13
N GLN A 581 -16.98 27.94 25.44
CA GLN A 581 -18.06 28.09 26.42
C GLN A 581 -18.79 29.43 26.23
N ALA A 582 -18.09 30.50 25.84
CA ALA A 582 -18.69 31.79 25.52
C ALA A 582 -19.55 31.70 24.25
N LEU A 583 -19.10 31.01 23.20
CA LEU A 583 -19.88 30.76 21.99
C LEU A 583 -21.15 29.96 22.29
N ILE A 584 -21.03 28.88 23.08
CA ILE A 584 -22.18 28.06 23.54
C ILE A 584 -23.18 28.93 24.32
N THR A 585 -22.69 29.76 25.25
CA THR A 585 -23.55 30.60 26.09
C THR A 585 -24.23 31.72 25.28
N ALA A 586 -23.54 32.26 24.28
CA ALA A 586 -24.07 33.29 23.39
C ALA A 586 -25.02 32.73 22.31
N GLY A 587 -25.04 31.41 22.11
CA GLY A 587 -25.79 30.78 21.02
C GLY A 587 -25.25 31.13 19.63
N ALA A 588 -24.00 31.59 19.55
CA ALA A 588 -23.32 32.00 18.31
C ALA A 588 -22.39 30.87 17.81
N MET A 589 -22.88 29.63 17.84
CA MET A 589 -22.09 28.47 17.40
C MET A 589 -22.07 28.36 15.86
N ASN A 590 -22.97 29.08 15.19
CA ASN A 590 -23.16 29.10 13.74
C ASN A 590 -23.31 27.69 13.12
N ASP A 591 -23.93 26.78 13.88
CA ASP A 591 -24.15 25.36 13.56
C ASP A 591 -25.53 25.10 12.91
N GLY A 592 -26.31 26.15 12.68
CA GLY A 592 -27.68 26.10 12.19
C GLY A 592 -27.81 26.23 10.67
N LEU A 593 -28.74 25.48 10.08
CA LEU A 593 -29.05 25.49 8.63
C LEU A 593 -29.65 26.82 8.11
N ALA A 594 -29.98 27.76 9.01
CA ALA A 594 -30.66 29.03 8.71
C ALA A 594 -29.92 30.25 9.28
N ASP A 595 -28.63 30.11 9.56
CA ASP A 595 -27.78 31.17 10.13
C ASP A 595 -27.38 32.21 9.05
N PRO A 596 -27.07 33.48 9.39
CA PRO A 596 -26.95 34.56 8.41
C PRO A 596 -25.71 34.46 7.51
N TYR A 597 -24.76 33.56 7.83
CA TYR A 597 -23.50 33.35 7.10
C TYR A 597 -23.52 32.03 6.31
N LEU A 598 -24.23 32.02 5.18
CA LEU A 598 -24.32 30.85 4.31
C LEU A 598 -23.05 30.74 3.43
N GLY A 599 -22.30 29.64 3.56
CA GLY A 599 -21.14 29.34 2.70
C GLY A 599 -19.77 29.76 3.24
N GLU A 600 -19.69 30.21 4.50
CA GLU A 600 -18.40 30.47 5.18
C GLU A 600 -17.84 29.25 5.93
N TYR A 601 -18.69 28.29 6.31
CA TYR A 601 -18.32 27.09 7.07
C TYR A 601 -18.73 25.80 6.35
N GLU A 602 -18.07 24.69 6.67
CA GLU A 602 -18.41 23.36 6.15
C GLU A 602 -19.82 22.93 6.63
N ILE A 603 -20.55 22.13 5.85
CA ILE A 603 -21.86 21.62 6.26
C ILE A 603 -21.69 20.72 7.49
N GLY A 604 -22.20 21.18 8.64
CA GLY A 604 -22.01 20.53 9.94
C GLY A 604 -20.76 21.00 10.72
N GLY A 605 -20.07 22.05 10.26
CA GLY A 605 -19.05 22.77 11.02
C GLY A 605 -19.65 23.81 11.98
N ASP A 606 -18.81 24.33 12.88
CA ASP A 606 -19.19 25.34 13.89
C ASP A 606 -18.04 26.35 14.13
N GLU A 607 -18.30 27.40 14.90
CA GLU A 607 -17.32 28.41 15.33
C GLU A 607 -16.41 27.95 16.50
N MET A 608 -16.59 26.74 17.03
CA MET A 608 -15.78 26.29 18.16
C MET A 608 -14.34 26.02 17.73
N GLN A 609 -13.41 26.52 18.54
CA GLN A 609 -12.01 26.26 18.33
C GLN A 609 -11.66 24.86 18.83
N ALA A 610 -10.80 24.15 18.11
CA ALA A 610 -10.23 22.91 18.60
C ALA A 610 -9.45 23.20 19.90
N ILE A 611 -9.84 22.54 21.00
CA ILE A 611 -9.15 22.68 22.29
C ILE A 611 -7.78 22.00 22.14
N PRO A 612 -6.66 22.73 22.29
CA PRO A 612 -5.34 22.13 22.18
C PRO A 612 -5.16 21.08 23.29
N PRO A 613 -4.45 19.96 23.08
CA PRO A 613 -4.17 19.02 24.16
C PRO A 613 -3.28 19.68 25.22
N LEU A 614 -3.63 19.54 26.50
CA LEU A 614 -2.82 20.04 27.60
C LEU A 614 -1.55 19.18 27.77
N ALA A 615 -0.48 19.53 27.06
CA ALA A 615 0.81 18.87 27.15
C ALA A 615 1.65 19.49 28.28
N ILE A 616 1.46 19.01 29.50
CA ILE A 616 2.31 19.33 30.66
C ILE A 616 3.16 18.11 30.99
N ASP A 617 4.45 18.30 31.27
CA ASP A 617 5.32 17.25 31.79
C ASP A 617 4.74 16.73 33.13
N ALA A 618 4.29 15.47 33.12
CA ALA A 618 3.70 14.79 34.24
C ALA A 618 4.24 13.37 34.32
N LEU A 619 4.67 12.96 35.52
CA LEU A 619 5.14 11.62 35.81
C LEU A 619 4.45 11.09 37.06
N GLN A 620 3.82 9.93 36.95
CA GLN A 620 3.22 9.21 38.06
C GLN A 620 4.05 7.96 38.37
N PHE A 621 4.40 7.80 39.63
CA PHE A 621 5.01 6.60 40.18
C PHE A 621 3.96 5.83 40.98
N GLN A 622 3.85 4.52 40.72
CA GLN A 622 3.05 3.62 41.53
C GLN A 622 3.88 2.46 42.07
N LEU A 623 3.66 2.12 43.34
CA LEU A 623 4.23 0.95 43.99
C LEU A 623 3.15 -0.10 44.20
N TRP A 624 3.38 -1.28 43.64
CA TRP A 624 2.55 -2.45 43.81
C TRP A 624 3.29 -3.46 44.68
N ALA A 625 2.63 -3.96 45.72
CA ALA A 625 3.16 -4.95 46.63
C ALA A 625 2.18 -6.13 46.75
N ASP A 626 2.67 -7.34 46.51
CA ASP A 626 1.88 -8.58 46.48
C ASP A 626 0.62 -8.48 45.60
N GLY A 627 0.73 -7.78 44.47
CA GLY A 627 -0.37 -7.58 43.52
C GLY A 627 -1.41 -6.53 43.92
N THR A 628 -1.19 -5.78 45.01
CA THR A 628 -2.05 -4.66 45.43
C THR A 628 -1.33 -3.32 45.31
N LEU A 629 -2.02 -2.30 44.80
CA LEU A 629 -1.52 -0.93 44.77
C LEU A 629 -1.36 -0.41 46.20
N LYS A 630 -0.14 -0.02 46.59
CA LYS A 630 0.16 0.50 47.93
C LYS A 630 0.38 2.00 47.96
N PHE A 631 0.93 2.54 46.89
CA PHE A 631 1.30 3.95 46.84
C PHE A 631 1.20 4.47 45.42
N THR A 632 0.73 5.70 45.29
CA THR A 632 0.73 6.46 44.04
C THR A 632 1.18 7.87 44.36
N ARG A 633 2.08 8.42 43.53
CA ARG A 633 2.57 9.78 43.70
C ARG A 633 2.92 10.39 42.34
N THR A 634 2.53 11.64 42.16
CA THR A 634 3.08 12.49 41.09
C THR A 634 4.50 12.90 41.46
N VAL A 635 5.44 12.61 40.57
CA VAL A 635 6.84 12.98 40.67
C VAL A 635 7.00 14.31 39.96
N GLU A 636 7.48 15.31 40.70
CA GLU A 636 7.69 16.68 40.20
C GLU A 636 9.18 17.01 40.06
N ASN A 637 10.05 16.17 40.64
CA ASN A 637 11.50 16.35 40.64
C ASN A 637 12.20 15.04 41.00
N SER A 638 13.52 15.01 40.77
CA SER A 638 14.37 13.84 41.06
C SER A 638 14.79 13.70 42.53
N ARG A 639 14.11 14.37 43.48
CA ARG A 639 14.39 14.22 44.91
C ARG A 639 13.77 12.91 45.42
N ALA A 640 14.48 12.29 46.35
CA ALA A 640 13.99 11.11 47.04
C ALA A 640 12.71 11.40 47.85
N PHE A 641 11.83 10.42 47.93
CA PHE A 641 10.61 10.50 48.73
C PHE A 641 10.39 9.26 49.59
N ARG A 642 9.60 9.43 50.67
CA ARG A 642 9.23 8.35 51.57
C ARG A 642 8.05 7.56 51.01
N LEU A 643 8.14 6.25 51.12
CA LEU A 643 7.07 5.29 50.84
C LEU A 643 6.33 4.94 52.13
N PRO A 644 5.07 4.45 52.05
CA PRO A 644 4.28 4.12 53.24
C PRO A 644 4.94 3.01 54.07
N GLY A 645 4.88 3.12 55.40
CA GLY A 645 5.32 2.06 56.30
C GLY A 645 4.25 0.97 56.50
N GLY A 646 4.55 -0.03 57.33
CA GLY A 646 3.54 -0.95 57.86
C GLY A 646 3.12 -2.11 56.96
N TYR A 647 3.79 -2.31 55.82
CA TYR A 647 3.66 -3.52 55.01
C TYR A 647 4.98 -4.30 55.00
N LYS A 648 4.92 -5.60 54.77
CA LYS A 648 6.04 -6.42 54.33
C LYS A 648 5.54 -7.22 53.16
N ALA A 649 6.30 -7.20 52.07
CA ALA A 649 5.90 -7.88 50.84
C ALA A 649 7.08 -8.68 50.31
N ASP A 650 6.74 -9.81 49.69
CA ASP A 650 7.70 -10.68 49.02
C ASP A 650 7.81 -10.33 47.55
N ASN A 651 6.76 -9.72 46.96
CA ASN A 651 6.74 -9.27 45.58
C ASN A 651 6.54 -7.76 45.49
N ILE A 652 7.46 -7.10 44.77
CA ILE A 652 7.38 -5.68 44.46
C ILE A 652 7.39 -5.45 42.95
N GLU A 653 6.52 -4.55 42.50
CA GLU A 653 6.39 -4.11 41.12
C GLU A 653 6.28 -2.58 41.09
N VAL A 654 6.91 -1.95 40.10
CA VAL A 654 6.91 -0.50 39.89
C VAL A 654 6.18 -0.20 38.59
N VAL A 655 5.27 0.79 38.62
CA VAL A 655 4.65 1.35 37.41
C VAL A 655 5.05 2.82 37.29
N LEU A 656 5.46 3.20 36.09
CA LEU A 656 5.73 4.58 35.68
C LEU A 656 4.78 4.94 34.56
N SER A 657 4.02 6.02 34.73
CA SER A 657 3.09 6.53 33.73
C SER A 657 3.30 8.02 33.54
N GLY A 658 3.43 8.51 32.31
CA GLY A 658 3.71 9.93 32.08
C GLY A 658 4.29 10.24 30.72
N ASN A 659 4.79 11.46 30.55
CA ASN A 659 5.36 11.97 29.30
C ASN A 659 6.76 12.58 29.49
N VAL A 660 7.49 12.12 30.51
CA VAL A 660 8.79 12.64 30.95
C VAL A 660 9.87 11.59 30.75
N LYS A 661 11.09 11.98 30.37
CA LYS A 661 12.19 11.01 30.25
C LYS A 661 12.61 10.51 31.64
N VAL A 662 12.72 9.19 31.80
CA VAL A 662 13.20 8.53 33.03
C VAL A 662 14.42 7.68 32.74
N THR A 663 15.50 7.91 33.49
CA THR A 663 16.78 7.19 33.35
C THR A 663 16.94 6.05 34.35
N GLY A 664 16.23 6.10 35.48
CA GLY A 664 16.25 5.02 36.45
C GLY A 664 15.32 5.22 37.63
N VAL A 665 15.09 4.13 38.35
CA VAL A 665 14.34 4.11 39.61
C VAL A 665 15.14 3.36 40.65
N VAL A 666 15.29 3.94 41.84
CA VAL A 666 15.98 3.33 42.99
C VAL A 666 15.00 3.20 44.15
N LEU A 667 14.91 2.01 44.74
CA LEU A 667 14.16 1.74 45.97
C LEU A 667 15.11 1.24 47.07
N ALA A 668 14.85 1.66 48.30
CA ALA A 668 15.61 1.26 49.48
C ALA A 668 14.70 1.07 50.70
N GLU A 669 15.13 0.25 51.66
CA GLU A 669 14.44 0.10 52.96
C GLU A 669 14.36 1.40 53.75
N THR A 670 15.40 2.24 53.67
CA THR A 670 15.46 3.52 54.39
C THR A 670 16.04 4.64 53.53
N MET A 671 15.77 5.88 53.91
CA MET A 671 16.36 7.06 53.25
C MET A 671 17.89 7.10 53.33
N ASP A 672 18.49 6.57 54.41
CA ASP A 672 19.95 6.52 54.52
C ASP A 672 20.54 5.39 53.66
N GLY A 673 19.82 4.29 53.50
CA GLY A 673 20.17 3.25 52.52
C GLY A 673 20.13 3.77 51.08
N LEU A 674 19.18 4.67 50.78
CA LEU A 674 19.08 5.31 49.46
C LEU A 674 20.21 6.30 49.18
N LYS A 675 20.82 6.92 50.21
CA LYS A 675 22.01 7.79 50.03
C LYS A 675 23.28 7.00 49.71
N GLN A 676 23.32 5.72 50.06
CA GLN A 676 24.47 4.84 49.85
C GLN A 676 24.42 4.10 48.51
N ALA A 677 23.26 4.10 47.83
CA ALA A 677 23.00 3.48 46.53
C ALA A 677 23.00 4.54 45.41
#